data_AF-A0A1Q6UC48-F1
#
_entry.id   AF-A0A1Q6UC48-F1
#
_cell.length_a   1.000
_cell.length_b   1.000
_cell.length_c   1.000
_cell.angle_alpha   90.00
_cell.angle_beta   90.00
_cell.angle_gamma   90.00
#
_symmetry.space_group_name_H-M   'P 1'
#
loop_
_entity.id
_entity.type
_entity.pdbx_description
1 polymer ?
#
loop_
_entity_poly.entity_id
_entity_poly.type
_entity_poly.pdbx_seq_one_letter_code
_entity_poly.pdbx_strand_id
1 'polypeptide(L)'
;MKKLWIVTKNELLRYFISPLAYVYLVAFLLLNGSFAVYFGHFVDRGIAGLGSMFAFQPWLYLLFIPGISMRLWAEEFRSKTVVQLLTMPVSVSTLVWGKFLASWIFAAAALVLTFPFWLTVNYLGAPDNGVIAGSYLGSWVLAGCMLAISQTMSALTKNQVIALVLAVIVNFLFFLSGVEYVLGFFRMFAPAAVVDMVASFSFLVHFGTIAGGLLEMRDVVFFVSVILLFNVTTILVVSFRTSGTSRWLKSTQAAYYVLFFLLLLTAFTGLNLTANRFLRTEQYDFTQEKLHTLTPSSRRVLENLPEPVTAKLYYSPVLGQRNPELRLMYDRVRLLLEQFARLQPEKFSYKIYNPQPLDDLEDQAIAAGLQPLPLVDLNQNGFFGLVLTDSADRREIIPFFALERYGYLEQDLTEKVYQLYHEKKTLGLISSLPVFDTPFAGGYVSPRWNIMTEIEKFYEVKIINSAEDLAKIDLLMMIHPQKLPDDVVGAIKQYSELGGKTLLLLDTAAEAPRIFSPDNIEFYPSNLNGLDKFWGFRFYNELVVADLDNSITVDATKNYSTNPVFTQDVVQFVAPASSMNPDFPVTRNLQGILFASVSAVVPDGGRSAFLPLIKGGDQSGVLSSGVVYEGKNPADLLGMFKPDGKLKFLAALLIEKNKKNPFEVIVAADTDFIYDTFWSSGRTILENNYFIPLYDNANFILNSLDYLAGDETLIDLRGRTQKIRRFEGIENMRKENLRNFRIKENDIFRQIDKTKKALQEVFGKREFEERNNFTSDELAVIAGTRQRLDTLRSELAAIRMNMHRNIEQTGMMIKFVNIYLVPLLILLLLAAAGAKGFYRRGGLSGKVRISFNREFKTAAVVTVLLAAAGGVSFLLTMSDAGDGYENRPVFEGLTEKLNDVEKVVLTSAEGELSFFKEDGVWKLEGEPCAVVYQERIGRFLAVLADAVYYEKKSDKAEYLSRFGLAPSSAEGSESVEVRLEGAKNSVLADFSVGRYDIDIGRGARAAYIRFADKFQVWMIKADLIDLSTNVADWTYGSLWNLRFGRLSGFNRTSNLNRTAEMVKTLLNVGFVSAAEGKPEGEKVLSLELEVEGSRQIGIDFLQNKEHIYARYQFRPEDESGYLGFFARTAEKCHYEISKENFEKIDNVAATVR
;
A
#
# COMPACT_ATOMS: atom_id res chain seq x y z
N MET A 1 -43.91 8.55 34.91
CA MET A 1 -43.43 8.64 33.51
C MET A 1 -43.74 9.96 32.82
N LYS A 2 -44.99 10.48 32.80
CA LYS A 2 -45.33 11.76 32.13
C LYS A 2 -44.42 12.95 32.54
N LYS A 3 -44.16 13.15 33.85
CA LYS A 3 -43.31 14.26 34.35
C LYS A 3 -41.83 14.15 33.94
N LEU A 4 -41.27 12.93 33.90
CA LEU A 4 -39.87 12.70 33.50
C LEU A 4 -39.65 13.10 32.04
N TRP A 5 -40.52 12.61 31.15
CA TRP A 5 -40.44 12.94 29.72
C TRP A 5 -40.63 14.43 29.45
N ILE A 6 -41.47 15.12 30.22
CA ILE A 6 -41.63 16.58 30.11
C ILE A 6 -40.29 17.29 30.41
N VAL A 7 -39.60 16.89 31.48
CA VAL A 7 -38.27 17.45 31.82
C VAL A 7 -37.26 17.12 30.72
N THR A 8 -37.17 15.85 30.32
CA THR A 8 -36.24 15.41 29.25
C THR A 8 -36.46 16.17 27.95
N LYS A 9 -37.71 16.31 27.50
CA LYS A 9 -38.05 17.07 26.29
C LYS A 9 -37.65 18.53 26.42
N ASN A 10 -37.92 19.16 27.56
CA ASN A 10 -37.57 20.56 27.79
C ASN A 10 -36.06 20.79 27.78
N GLU A 11 -35.29 19.92 28.44
CA GLU A 11 -33.83 19.99 28.47
C GLU A 11 -33.21 19.67 27.10
N LEU A 12 -33.75 18.67 26.38
CA LEU A 12 -33.30 18.35 25.02
C LEU A 12 -33.55 19.53 24.07
N LEU A 13 -34.71 20.18 24.17
CA LEU A 13 -34.98 21.41 23.42
C LEU A 13 -33.99 22.52 23.77
N ARG A 14 -33.62 22.69 25.05
CA ARG A 14 -32.61 23.68 25.45
C ARG A 14 -31.25 23.45 24.76
N TYR A 15 -30.83 22.19 24.58
CA TYR A 15 -29.63 21.88 23.80
C TYR A 15 -29.75 22.39 22.35
N PHE A 16 -30.82 22.03 21.63
CA PHE A 16 -30.99 22.42 20.21
C PHE A 16 -31.38 23.89 19.99
N ILE A 17 -31.87 24.59 21.01
CA ILE A 17 -32.06 26.04 20.98
C ILE A 17 -30.72 26.76 21.15
N SER A 18 -29.80 26.17 21.94
CA SER A 18 -28.48 26.70 22.14
C SER A 18 -27.62 26.49 20.89
N PRO A 19 -27.11 27.58 20.28
CA PRO A 19 -26.25 27.45 19.11
C PRO A 19 -24.96 26.65 19.39
N LEU A 20 -24.51 26.59 20.65
CA LEU A 20 -23.33 25.85 21.08
C LEU A 20 -23.44 24.34 20.83
N ALA A 21 -24.65 23.76 20.90
CA ALA A 21 -24.85 22.34 20.68
C ALA A 21 -24.46 21.92 19.26
N TYR A 22 -24.71 22.77 18.25
CA TYR A 22 -24.34 22.46 16.88
C TYR A 22 -22.85 22.60 16.61
N VAL A 23 -22.19 23.61 17.21
CA VAL A 23 -20.72 23.74 17.17
C VAL A 23 -20.08 22.47 17.73
N TYR A 24 -20.63 21.98 18.85
CA TYR A 24 -20.19 20.74 19.45
C TYR A 24 -20.39 19.52 18.53
N LEU A 25 -21.57 19.37 17.90
CA LEU A 25 -21.84 18.28 16.96
C LEU A 25 -20.87 18.31 15.77
N VAL A 26 -20.66 19.50 15.18
CA VAL A 26 -19.72 19.69 14.06
C VAL A 26 -18.30 19.33 14.48
N ALA A 27 -17.83 19.81 15.64
CA ALA A 27 -16.49 19.50 16.14
C ALA A 27 -16.32 18.00 16.43
N PHE A 28 -17.32 17.35 17.02
CA PHE A 28 -17.31 15.91 17.28
C PHE A 28 -17.22 15.10 15.98
N LEU A 29 -18.05 15.43 14.98
CA LEU A 29 -18.06 14.73 13.70
C LEU A 29 -16.74 14.91 12.92
N LEU A 30 -16.21 16.14 12.89
CA LEU A 30 -14.92 16.42 12.24
C LEU A 30 -13.77 15.67 12.91
N LEU A 31 -13.67 15.70 14.24
CA LEU A 31 -12.63 14.98 14.97
C LEU A 31 -12.79 13.47 14.89
N ASN A 32 -14.01 12.94 15.00
CA ASN A 32 -14.28 11.52 14.85
C ASN A 32 -13.90 11.01 13.46
N GLY A 33 -14.33 11.70 12.41
CA GLY A 33 -13.98 11.36 11.04
C GLY A 33 -12.48 11.48 10.77
N SER A 34 -11.84 12.54 11.27
CA SER A 34 -10.40 12.76 11.08
C SER A 34 -9.56 11.72 11.81
N PHE A 35 -9.94 11.34 13.02
CA PHE A 35 -9.23 10.31 13.80
C PHE A 35 -9.39 8.93 13.15
N ALA A 36 -10.59 8.59 12.69
CA ALA A 36 -10.82 7.35 11.97
C ALA A 36 -9.97 7.25 10.69
N VAL A 37 -9.93 8.33 9.90
CA VAL A 37 -9.27 8.36 8.59
C VAL A 37 -7.76 8.51 8.69
N TYR A 38 -7.25 9.55 9.37
CA TYR A 38 -5.84 9.91 9.34
C TYR A 38 -5.01 9.14 10.36
N PHE A 39 -5.50 9.00 11.60
CA PHE A 39 -4.78 8.27 12.66
C PHE A 39 -5.10 6.78 12.65
N GLY A 40 -6.34 6.43 12.29
CA GLY A 40 -6.79 5.05 12.18
C GLY A 40 -6.53 4.41 10.81
N HIS A 41 -5.93 5.15 9.87
CA HIS A 41 -5.62 4.69 8.52
C HIS A 41 -6.79 3.99 7.82
N PHE A 42 -8.02 4.49 8.00
CA PHE A 42 -9.24 3.81 7.54
C PHE A 42 -9.20 3.45 6.04
N VAL A 43 -8.73 4.36 5.19
CA VAL A 43 -8.64 4.15 3.73
C VAL A 43 -7.45 3.25 3.38
N ASP A 44 -6.29 3.48 4.01
CA ASP A 44 -5.03 2.81 3.68
C ASP A 44 -5.02 1.34 4.11
N ARG A 45 -5.69 0.99 5.22
CA ARG A 45 -5.82 -0.40 5.69
C ARG A 45 -6.54 -1.29 4.68
N GLY A 46 -7.38 -0.74 3.81
CA GLY A 46 -8.09 -1.51 2.79
C GLY A 46 -9.08 -2.53 3.35
N ILE A 47 -9.52 -2.39 4.60
CA ILE A 47 -10.42 -3.31 5.30
C ILE A 47 -11.80 -2.65 5.47
N ALA A 48 -12.84 -3.36 5.03
CA ALA A 48 -14.26 -3.02 5.20
C ALA A 48 -14.70 -3.24 6.66
N GLY A 49 -14.29 -2.33 7.55
CA GLY A 49 -14.70 -2.34 8.95
C GLY A 49 -14.46 -1.00 9.67
N LEU A 50 -15.25 -0.73 10.70
CA LEU A 50 -15.21 0.52 11.47
C LEU A 50 -14.35 0.47 12.73
N GLY A 51 -13.52 -0.58 12.88
CA GLY A 51 -12.64 -0.72 14.05
C GLY A 51 -11.71 0.47 14.28
N SER A 52 -11.26 1.17 13.23
CA SER A 52 -10.45 2.39 13.38
C SER A 52 -11.23 3.53 14.02
N MET A 53 -12.49 3.71 13.66
CA MET A 53 -13.35 4.73 14.23
C MET A 53 -13.62 4.44 15.71
N PHE A 54 -13.99 3.20 16.04
CA PHE A 54 -14.32 2.80 17.40
C PHE A 54 -13.11 2.77 18.33
N ALA A 55 -11.90 2.49 17.84
CA ALA A 55 -10.68 2.55 18.64
C ALA A 55 -10.45 3.94 19.26
N PHE A 56 -10.78 5.01 18.54
CA PHE A 56 -10.66 6.39 19.03
C PHE A 56 -11.90 6.92 19.75
N GLN A 57 -13.01 6.18 19.72
CA GLN A 57 -14.28 6.61 20.29
C GLN A 57 -14.20 6.91 21.81
N PRO A 58 -13.58 6.06 22.64
CA PRO A 58 -13.46 6.32 24.08
C PRO A 58 -12.60 7.56 24.39
N TRP A 59 -11.54 7.79 23.61
CA TRP A 59 -10.66 8.95 23.75
C TRP A 59 -11.36 10.26 23.40
N LEU A 60 -12.15 10.26 22.31
CA LEU A 60 -12.96 11.41 21.96
C LEU A 60 -13.99 11.71 23.05
N TYR A 61 -14.65 10.69 23.58
CA TYR A 61 -15.61 10.89 24.67
C TYR A 61 -15.01 11.46 25.94
N LEU A 62 -13.74 11.18 26.23
CA LEU A 62 -13.06 11.77 27.39
C LEU A 62 -13.03 13.30 27.32
N LEU A 63 -12.91 13.86 26.11
CA LEU A 63 -12.97 15.30 25.87
C LEU A 63 -14.42 15.79 25.76
N PHE A 64 -15.21 15.09 24.95
CA PHE A 64 -16.50 15.56 24.46
C PHE A 64 -17.61 15.39 25.51
N ILE A 65 -17.73 14.22 26.14
CA ILE A 65 -18.85 13.94 27.05
C ILE A 65 -18.88 14.88 28.27
N PRO A 66 -17.75 15.13 28.97
CA PRO A 66 -17.68 16.16 30.01
C PRO A 66 -18.15 17.54 29.55
N GLY A 67 -17.88 17.91 28.30
CA GLY A 67 -18.31 19.17 27.70
C GLY A 67 -19.84 19.31 27.57
N ILE A 68 -20.57 18.21 27.29
CA ILE A 68 -22.04 18.23 27.21
C ILE A 68 -22.66 18.46 28.59
N SER A 69 -22.09 17.83 29.62
CA SER A 69 -22.70 17.80 30.96
C SER A 69 -22.23 18.91 31.89
N MET A 70 -21.12 19.60 31.59
CA MET A 70 -20.51 20.58 32.51
C MET A 70 -21.50 21.66 33.00
N ARG A 71 -22.50 22.01 32.17
CA ARG A 71 -23.50 23.04 32.47
C ARG A 71 -24.73 22.53 33.22
N LEU A 72 -25.02 21.22 33.18
CA LEU A 72 -26.30 20.65 33.62
C LEU A 72 -26.73 21.09 35.02
N TRP A 73 -25.78 21.17 35.94
CA TRP A 73 -26.03 21.60 37.33
C TRP A 73 -25.18 22.80 37.76
N ALA A 74 -23.91 22.87 37.34
CA ALA A 74 -23.03 23.97 37.74
C ALA A 74 -23.60 25.35 37.37
N GLU A 75 -24.28 25.46 36.21
CA GLU A 75 -24.92 26.69 35.78
C GLU A 75 -26.14 27.05 36.64
N GLU A 76 -26.95 26.07 37.00
CA GLU A 76 -28.15 26.24 37.83
C GLU A 76 -27.78 26.71 39.24
N PHE A 77 -26.68 26.17 39.78
CA PHE A 77 -26.13 26.60 41.07
C PHE A 77 -25.45 27.97 41.01
N ARG A 78 -24.79 28.31 39.90
CA ARG A 78 -24.15 29.62 39.69
C ARG A 78 -25.19 30.74 39.56
N SER A 79 -26.22 30.50 38.75
CA SER A 79 -27.28 31.47 38.45
C SER A 79 -28.42 31.49 39.48
N LYS A 80 -28.37 30.61 40.48
CA LYS A 80 -29.38 30.42 41.53
C LYS A 80 -30.77 30.00 41.02
N THR A 81 -30.91 29.64 39.75
CA THR A 81 -32.14 29.10 39.15
C THR A 81 -32.52 27.74 39.73
N VAL A 82 -31.59 27.04 40.38
CA VAL A 82 -31.88 25.79 41.11
C VAL A 82 -33.01 25.95 42.13
N VAL A 83 -33.16 27.13 42.76
CA VAL A 83 -34.25 27.39 43.72
C VAL A 83 -35.61 27.34 43.02
N GLN A 84 -35.70 27.92 41.82
CA GLN A 84 -36.92 27.91 41.01
C GLN A 84 -37.26 26.51 40.48
N LEU A 85 -36.25 25.71 40.13
CA LEU A 85 -36.46 24.33 39.70
C LEU A 85 -37.03 23.46 40.83
N LEU A 86 -36.60 23.69 42.07
CA LEU A 86 -37.01 22.90 43.23
C LEU A 86 -38.37 23.31 43.81
N THR A 87 -38.89 24.50 43.49
CA THR A 87 -40.26 24.89 43.83
C THR A 87 -41.30 24.33 42.86
N MET A 88 -40.88 23.80 41.71
CA MET A 88 -41.78 23.12 40.78
C MET A 88 -42.33 21.80 41.39
N PRO A 89 -43.54 21.36 41.01
CA PRO A 89 -44.16 20.11 41.50
C PRO A 89 -43.53 18.85 40.87
N VAL A 90 -42.21 18.77 40.85
CA VAL A 90 -41.37 17.74 40.23
C VAL A 90 -40.30 17.31 41.23
N SER A 91 -40.09 16.00 41.39
CA SER A 91 -39.08 15.50 42.34
C SER A 91 -37.65 15.70 41.82
N VAL A 92 -36.68 15.83 42.74
CA VAL A 92 -35.24 15.92 42.42
C VAL A 92 -34.80 14.74 41.54
N SER A 93 -35.24 13.52 41.84
CA SER A 93 -34.94 12.34 41.03
C SER A 93 -35.44 12.48 39.60
N THR A 94 -36.63 13.04 39.40
CA THR A 94 -37.17 13.31 38.05
C THR A 94 -36.37 14.37 37.30
N LEU A 95 -35.84 15.39 38.00
CA LEU A 95 -34.97 16.40 37.40
C LEU A 95 -33.62 15.82 36.97
N VAL A 96 -32.98 15.03 37.85
CA VAL A 96 -31.69 14.38 37.58
C VAL A 96 -31.80 13.42 36.40
N TRP A 97 -32.73 12.46 36.45
CA TRP A 97 -32.94 11.53 35.34
C TRP A 97 -33.41 12.24 34.06
N GLY A 98 -34.20 13.30 34.19
CA GLY A 98 -34.67 14.09 33.05
C GLY A 98 -33.53 14.77 32.30
N LYS A 99 -32.62 15.42 33.04
CA LYS A 99 -31.40 16.07 32.52
C LYS A 99 -30.42 15.04 31.94
N PHE A 100 -30.21 13.91 32.63
CA PHE A 100 -29.37 12.81 32.14
C PHE A 100 -29.89 12.22 30.82
N LEU A 101 -31.18 11.88 30.74
CA LEU A 101 -31.76 11.33 29.51
C LEU A 101 -31.67 12.33 28.35
N ALA A 102 -31.81 13.63 28.61
CA ALA A 102 -31.69 14.65 27.57
C ALA A 102 -30.26 14.71 26.99
N SER A 103 -29.24 14.72 27.85
CA SER A 103 -27.84 14.70 27.40
C SER A 103 -27.44 13.37 26.77
N TRP A 104 -28.01 12.24 27.24
CA TRP A 104 -27.76 10.92 26.69
C TRP A 104 -28.38 10.73 25.30
N ILE A 105 -29.59 11.24 25.07
CA ILE A 105 -30.22 11.31 23.74
C ILE A 105 -29.42 12.25 22.81
N PHE A 106 -28.91 13.37 23.32
CA PHE A 106 -28.06 14.27 22.53
C PHE A 106 -26.75 13.59 22.11
N ALA A 107 -26.10 12.82 22.99
CA ALA A 107 -24.94 12.00 22.64
C ALA A 107 -25.27 10.91 21.60
N ALA A 108 -26.45 10.27 21.73
CA ALA A 108 -26.94 9.32 20.72
C ALA A 108 -27.13 9.98 19.34
N ALA A 109 -27.67 11.20 19.30
CA ALA A 109 -27.79 11.96 18.05
C ALA A 109 -26.42 12.23 17.41
N ALA A 110 -25.41 12.60 18.22
CA ALA A 110 -24.04 12.78 17.73
C ALA A 110 -23.46 11.49 17.11
N LEU A 111 -23.70 10.33 17.75
CA LEU A 111 -23.31 9.03 17.21
C LEU A 111 -24.02 8.69 15.90
N VAL A 112 -25.35 8.84 15.85
CA VAL A 112 -26.14 8.52 14.65
C VAL A 112 -25.69 9.36 13.45
N LEU A 113 -25.26 10.60 13.67
CA LEU A 113 -24.74 11.47 12.61
C LEU A 113 -23.43 10.96 11.97
N THR A 114 -22.79 9.94 12.53
CA THR A 114 -21.63 9.23 11.91
C THR A 114 -22.04 8.16 10.90
N PHE A 115 -23.34 8.01 10.58
CA PHE A 115 -23.85 7.01 9.63
C PHE A 115 -23.16 6.96 8.24
N PRO A 116 -22.57 8.03 7.67
CA PRO A 116 -21.86 7.90 6.38
C PRO A 116 -20.75 6.86 6.41
N PHE A 117 -20.09 6.66 7.56
CA PHE A 117 -19.06 5.63 7.72
C PHE A 117 -19.64 4.24 7.52
N TRP A 118 -20.80 3.96 8.13
CA TRP A 118 -21.47 2.67 8.00
C TRP A 118 -21.95 2.42 6.55
N LEU A 119 -22.45 3.45 5.87
CA LEU A 119 -22.79 3.35 4.45
C LEU A 119 -21.57 3.10 3.57
N THR A 120 -20.47 3.82 3.82
CA THR A 120 -19.23 3.70 3.04
C THR A 120 -18.66 2.29 3.11
N VAL A 121 -18.59 1.67 4.30
CA VAL A 121 -18.04 0.31 4.42
C VAL A 121 -18.89 -0.75 3.73
N ASN A 122 -20.23 -0.61 3.72
CA ASN A 122 -21.12 -1.54 3.02
C ASN A 122 -21.14 -1.30 1.50
N TYR A 123 -20.88 -0.07 1.06
CA TYR A 123 -20.74 0.23 -0.36
C TYR A 123 -19.42 -0.30 -0.93
N LEU A 124 -18.34 -0.23 -0.16
CA LEU A 124 -17.00 -0.61 -0.61
C LEU A 124 -16.66 -2.09 -0.42
N GLY A 125 -17.41 -2.84 0.40
CA GLY A 125 -17.18 -4.26 0.66
C GLY A 125 -18.26 -4.89 1.54
N ALA A 126 -17.98 -6.05 2.12
CA ALA A 126 -18.91 -6.82 2.95
C ALA A 126 -18.50 -6.83 4.44
N PRO A 127 -18.74 -5.74 5.21
CA PRO A 127 -18.34 -5.63 6.61
C PRO A 127 -19.15 -6.55 7.55
N ASP A 128 -18.60 -6.82 8.74
CA ASP A 128 -19.38 -7.45 9.82
C ASP A 128 -20.34 -6.44 10.45
N ASN A 129 -21.58 -6.43 9.96
CA ASN A 129 -22.61 -5.52 10.46
C ASN A 129 -23.03 -5.84 11.91
N GLY A 130 -22.84 -7.07 12.38
CA GLY A 130 -23.11 -7.45 13.77
C GLY A 130 -22.13 -6.77 14.74
N VAL A 131 -20.84 -6.83 14.41
CA VAL A 131 -19.78 -6.15 15.16
C VAL A 131 -19.94 -4.62 15.12
N ILE A 132 -20.30 -4.05 13.96
CA ILE A 132 -20.54 -2.60 13.83
C ILE A 132 -21.72 -2.16 14.70
N ALA A 133 -22.85 -2.87 14.65
CA ALA A 133 -24.01 -2.56 15.47
C ALA A 133 -23.70 -2.69 16.97
N GLY A 134 -23.00 -3.76 17.36
CA GLY A 134 -22.51 -3.95 18.73
C GLY A 134 -21.63 -2.80 19.21
N SER A 135 -20.68 -2.36 18.37
CA SER A 135 -19.80 -1.24 18.66
C SER A 135 -20.54 0.09 18.82
N TYR A 136 -21.58 0.36 18.02
CA TYR A 136 -22.43 1.54 18.17
C TYR A 136 -23.25 1.48 19.48
N LEU A 137 -23.83 0.33 19.82
CA LEU A 137 -24.55 0.13 21.08
C LEU A 137 -23.61 0.30 22.28
N GLY A 138 -22.43 -0.32 22.24
CA GLY A 138 -21.39 -0.17 23.26
C GLY A 138 -20.95 1.29 23.43
N SER A 139 -20.80 2.02 22.33
CA SER A 139 -20.45 3.45 22.36
C SER A 139 -21.55 4.28 23.01
N TRP A 140 -22.82 4.01 22.68
CA TRP A 140 -23.95 4.72 23.26
C TRP A 140 -24.06 4.50 24.77
N VAL A 141 -23.88 3.26 25.23
CA VAL A 141 -23.90 2.92 26.65
C VAL A 141 -22.68 3.50 27.39
N LEU A 142 -21.49 3.47 26.79
CA LEU A 142 -20.28 4.11 27.31
C LEU A 142 -20.49 5.62 27.50
N ALA A 143 -21.07 6.30 26.51
CA ALA A 143 -21.43 7.71 26.62
C ALA A 143 -22.36 7.97 27.81
N GLY A 144 -23.31 7.07 28.08
CA GLY A 144 -24.19 7.14 29.25
C GLY A 144 -23.43 7.08 30.57
N CYS A 145 -22.46 6.18 30.71
CA CYS A 145 -21.63 6.06 31.92
C CYS A 145 -20.82 7.33 32.16
N MET A 146 -20.13 7.80 31.12
CA MET A 146 -19.32 9.00 31.20
C MET A 146 -20.18 10.25 31.46
N LEU A 147 -21.40 10.32 30.91
CA LEU A 147 -22.35 11.39 31.18
C LEU A 147 -22.83 11.38 32.63
N ALA A 148 -23.10 10.21 33.21
CA ALA A 148 -23.54 10.09 34.59
C ALA A 148 -22.46 10.59 35.57
N ILE A 149 -21.20 10.19 35.34
CA ILE A 149 -20.02 10.69 36.07
C ILE A 149 -19.94 12.21 35.93
N SER A 150 -19.98 12.70 34.69
CA SER A 150 -19.75 14.10 34.40
C SER A 150 -20.87 15.02 34.90
N GLN A 151 -22.12 14.53 34.92
CA GLN A 151 -23.25 15.20 35.56
C GLN A 151 -23.05 15.32 37.08
N THR A 152 -22.54 14.27 37.71
CA THR A 152 -22.23 14.28 39.16
C THR A 152 -21.18 15.34 39.47
N MET A 153 -20.10 15.41 38.68
CA MET A 153 -19.07 16.43 38.83
C MET A 153 -19.61 17.85 38.61
N SER A 154 -20.55 18.04 37.68
CA SER A 154 -21.26 19.31 37.49
C SER A 154 -22.07 19.73 38.72
N ALA A 155 -22.68 18.78 39.44
CA ALA A 155 -23.46 19.07 40.65
C ALA A 155 -22.60 19.47 41.87
N LEU A 156 -21.34 19.03 41.91
CA LEU A 156 -20.41 19.30 43.03
C LEU A 156 -19.89 20.75 43.05
N THR A 157 -19.86 21.43 41.91
CA THR A 157 -19.27 22.77 41.80
C THR A 157 -20.28 23.82 41.31
N LYS A 158 -19.91 25.10 41.40
CA LYS A 158 -20.63 26.23 40.77
C LYS A 158 -19.92 26.73 39.50
N ASN A 159 -18.72 26.24 39.21
CA ASN A 159 -17.92 26.67 38.07
C ASN A 159 -17.91 25.56 36.98
N GLN A 160 -18.36 25.91 35.78
CA GLN A 160 -18.42 25.00 34.62
C GLN A 160 -17.05 24.44 34.25
N VAL A 161 -15.99 25.25 34.34
CA VAL A 161 -14.62 24.82 33.99
C VAL A 161 -14.11 23.78 34.99
N ILE A 162 -14.34 24.02 36.29
CA ILE A 162 -13.97 23.05 37.34
C ILE A 162 -14.77 21.74 37.17
N ALA A 163 -16.06 21.84 36.81
CA ALA A 163 -16.90 20.67 36.55
C ALA A 163 -16.34 19.82 35.41
N LEU A 164 -15.92 20.48 34.33
CA LEU A 164 -15.30 19.85 33.17
C LEU A 164 -14.02 19.10 33.56
N VAL A 165 -13.08 19.78 34.24
CA VAL A 165 -11.79 19.18 34.62
C VAL A 165 -11.98 17.99 35.54
N LEU A 166 -12.84 18.09 36.55
CA LEU A 166 -13.13 16.96 37.45
C LEU A 166 -13.78 15.79 36.71
N ALA A 167 -14.71 16.06 35.79
CA ALA A 167 -15.32 15.04 34.97
C ALA A 167 -14.29 14.32 34.08
N VAL A 168 -13.37 15.05 33.45
CA VAL A 168 -12.27 14.46 32.66
C VAL A 168 -11.39 13.57 33.54
N ILE A 169 -10.96 14.06 34.71
CA ILE A 169 -10.09 13.28 35.62
C ILE A 169 -10.77 11.98 36.06
N VAL A 170 -12.02 12.04 36.53
CA VAL A 170 -12.71 10.84 37.02
C VAL A 170 -12.95 9.84 35.88
N ASN A 171 -13.39 10.30 34.71
CA ASN A 171 -13.53 9.41 33.55
C ASN A 171 -12.18 8.80 33.13
N PHE A 172 -11.10 9.57 33.22
CA PHE A 172 -9.75 9.10 32.89
C PHE A 172 -9.27 8.02 33.87
N LEU A 173 -9.63 8.09 35.15
CA LEU A 173 -9.31 7.03 36.12
C LEU A 173 -10.00 5.70 35.78
N PHE A 174 -11.29 5.73 35.39
CA PHE A 174 -11.99 4.54 34.86
C PHE A 174 -11.39 4.07 33.52
N PHE A 175 -10.72 4.94 32.79
CA PHE A 175 -10.04 4.57 31.56
C PHE A 175 -8.72 3.83 31.82
N LEU A 176 -7.93 4.36 32.75
CA LEU A 176 -6.61 3.85 33.10
C LEU A 176 -6.64 2.55 33.89
N SER A 177 -7.74 2.24 34.58
CA SER A 177 -7.79 1.10 35.50
C SER A 177 -7.58 -0.26 34.84
N GLY A 178 -7.78 -0.39 33.51
CA GLY A 178 -7.50 -1.62 32.76
C GLY A 178 -6.23 -1.56 31.90
N VAL A 179 -5.44 -0.49 31.99
CA VAL A 179 -4.18 -0.38 31.25
C VAL A 179 -3.11 -1.19 31.96
N GLU A 180 -2.32 -1.95 31.20
CA GLU A 180 -1.33 -2.89 31.77
C GLU A 180 -0.31 -2.21 32.69
N TYR A 181 0.08 -0.95 32.41
CA TYR A 181 0.94 -0.19 33.31
C TYR A 181 0.34 0.00 34.71
N VAL A 182 -0.97 0.23 34.80
CA VAL A 182 -1.67 0.39 36.08
C VAL A 182 -1.85 -0.97 36.75
N LEU A 183 -2.26 -2.00 35.99
CA LEU A 183 -2.42 -3.35 36.54
C LEU A 183 -1.09 -3.92 37.04
N GLY A 184 0.00 -3.72 36.29
CA GLY A 184 1.36 -4.06 36.68
C GLY A 184 1.79 -3.38 37.98
N PHE A 185 1.44 -2.10 38.15
CA PHE A 185 1.68 -1.38 39.41
C PHE A 185 0.96 -2.02 40.60
N PHE A 186 -0.32 -2.36 40.47
CA PHE A 186 -1.06 -3.03 41.54
C PHE A 186 -0.55 -4.44 41.81
N ARG A 187 -0.11 -5.20 40.79
CA ARG A 187 0.47 -6.54 40.98
C ARG A 187 1.74 -6.54 41.84
N MET A 188 2.44 -5.40 41.98
CA MET A 188 3.62 -5.31 42.85
C MET A 188 3.29 -5.50 44.33
N PHE A 189 2.07 -5.20 44.78
CA PHE A 189 1.71 -5.23 46.21
C PHE A 189 0.31 -5.77 46.51
N ALA A 190 -0.58 -5.92 45.53
CA ALA A 190 -1.97 -6.31 45.72
C ALA A 190 -2.23 -7.77 45.29
N PRO A 191 -3.10 -8.51 46.01
CA PRO A 191 -3.54 -9.84 45.59
C PRO A 191 -4.25 -9.82 44.23
N ALA A 192 -4.22 -10.95 43.50
CA ALA A 192 -4.82 -11.08 42.18
C ALA A 192 -6.30 -10.64 42.13
N ALA A 193 -7.09 -10.97 43.16
CA ALA A 193 -8.49 -10.55 43.24
C ALA A 193 -8.68 -9.02 43.25
N VAL A 194 -7.74 -8.27 43.83
CA VAL A 194 -7.78 -6.79 43.84
C VAL A 194 -7.37 -6.25 42.48
N VAL A 195 -6.37 -6.87 41.83
CA VAL A 195 -5.95 -6.50 40.47
C VAL A 195 -7.08 -6.72 39.47
N ASP A 196 -7.76 -7.87 39.55
CA ASP A 196 -8.93 -8.17 38.72
C ASP A 196 -10.10 -7.21 39.00
N MET A 197 -10.28 -6.80 40.26
CA MET A 197 -11.26 -5.77 40.62
C MET A 197 -10.93 -4.42 39.96
N VAL A 198 -9.67 -3.99 40.01
CA VAL A 198 -9.23 -2.73 39.37
C VAL A 198 -9.43 -2.80 37.85
N ALA A 199 -9.08 -3.93 37.22
CA ALA A 199 -9.33 -4.17 35.81
C ALA A 199 -10.83 -4.10 35.45
N SER A 200 -11.71 -4.61 36.33
CA SER A 200 -13.17 -4.60 36.13
C SER A 200 -13.83 -3.22 36.21
N PHE A 201 -13.09 -2.17 36.59
CA PHE A 201 -13.59 -0.79 36.47
C PHE A 201 -13.27 -0.16 35.10
N SER A 202 -12.59 -0.88 34.21
CA SER A 202 -12.06 -0.29 32.99
C SER A 202 -13.12 -0.11 31.90
N PHE A 203 -13.35 1.13 31.48
CA PHE A 203 -14.16 1.41 30.30
C PHE A 203 -13.59 0.79 29.04
N LEU A 204 -12.27 0.76 28.89
CA LEU A 204 -11.61 0.19 27.71
C LEU A 204 -11.83 -1.32 27.61
N VAL A 205 -11.77 -2.05 28.73
CA VAL A 205 -11.93 -3.51 28.74
C VAL A 205 -13.34 -3.90 28.32
N HIS A 206 -14.35 -3.32 28.98
CA HIS A 206 -15.76 -3.62 28.69
C HIS A 206 -16.24 -3.07 27.35
N PHE A 207 -15.67 -1.96 26.86
CA PHE A 207 -15.97 -1.47 25.52
C PHE A 207 -15.28 -2.32 24.45
N GLY A 208 -14.05 -2.78 24.71
CA GLY A 208 -13.27 -3.61 23.79
C GLY A 208 -13.92 -4.96 23.51
N THR A 209 -14.50 -5.62 24.53
CA THR A 209 -15.26 -6.87 24.36
C THR A 209 -16.43 -6.68 23.39
N ILE A 210 -17.25 -5.67 23.65
CA ILE A 210 -18.42 -5.34 22.81
C ILE A 210 -18.00 -4.90 21.40
N ALA A 211 -16.95 -4.08 21.29
CA ALA A 211 -16.43 -3.61 20.01
C ALA A 211 -15.79 -4.73 19.17
N GLY A 212 -15.32 -5.80 19.83
CA GLY A 212 -14.88 -7.05 19.20
C GLY A 212 -16.02 -7.97 18.75
N GLY A 213 -17.28 -7.63 19.03
CA GLY A 213 -18.45 -8.43 18.70
C GLY A 213 -18.90 -9.39 19.80
N LEU A 214 -18.30 -9.36 20.99
CA LEU A 214 -18.68 -10.22 22.11
C LEU A 214 -19.41 -9.41 23.19
N LEU A 215 -20.70 -9.69 23.39
CA LEU A 215 -21.49 -9.07 24.46
C LEU A 215 -21.55 -10.00 25.67
N GLU A 216 -20.84 -9.64 26.73
CA GLU A 216 -20.89 -10.38 27.99
C GLU A 216 -21.89 -9.73 28.96
N MET A 217 -22.64 -10.55 29.71
CA MET A 217 -23.64 -10.01 30.66
C MET A 217 -23.00 -9.21 31.80
N ARG A 218 -21.74 -9.49 32.17
CA ARG A 218 -21.00 -8.68 33.14
C ARG A 218 -20.77 -7.24 32.66
N ASP A 219 -20.57 -7.03 31.35
CA ASP A 219 -20.32 -5.71 30.77
C ASP A 219 -21.59 -4.87 30.86
N VAL A 220 -22.74 -5.47 30.59
CA VAL A 220 -24.06 -4.84 30.73
C VAL A 220 -24.31 -4.44 32.19
N VAL A 221 -24.06 -5.33 33.15
CA VAL A 221 -24.21 -5.03 34.58
C VAL A 221 -23.26 -3.90 35.00
N PHE A 222 -22.02 -3.93 34.54
CA PHE A 222 -21.05 -2.87 34.81
C PHE A 222 -21.55 -1.51 34.32
N PHE A 223 -21.90 -1.38 33.05
CA PHE A 223 -22.36 -0.10 32.51
C PHE A 223 -23.65 0.41 33.18
N VAL A 224 -24.64 -0.47 33.38
CA VAL A 224 -25.89 -0.11 34.06
C VAL A 224 -25.62 0.33 35.51
N SER A 225 -24.77 -0.40 36.22
CA SER A 225 -24.44 -0.08 37.61
C SER A 225 -23.69 1.24 37.75
N VAL A 226 -22.80 1.59 36.81
CA VAL A 226 -22.13 2.91 36.78
C VAL A 226 -23.15 4.04 36.54
N ILE A 227 -24.05 3.88 35.56
CA ILE A 227 -25.11 4.87 35.29
C ILE A 227 -25.97 5.09 36.53
N LEU A 228 -26.37 4.02 37.22
CA LEU A 228 -27.18 4.09 38.43
C LEU A 228 -26.41 4.73 39.59
N LEU A 229 -25.18 4.28 39.87
CA LEU A 229 -24.31 4.80 40.93
C LEU A 229 -24.19 6.32 40.84
N PHE A 230 -23.79 6.84 39.69
CA PHE A 230 -23.52 8.26 39.54
C PHE A 230 -24.80 9.11 39.43
N ASN A 231 -25.88 8.61 38.81
CA ASN A 231 -27.15 9.35 38.84
C ASN A 231 -27.75 9.42 40.25
N VAL A 232 -27.68 8.34 41.04
CA VAL A 232 -28.11 8.39 42.45
C VAL A 232 -27.20 9.31 43.26
N THR A 233 -25.89 9.25 43.02
CA THR A 233 -24.92 10.18 43.66
C THR A 233 -25.25 11.65 43.32
N THR A 234 -25.64 11.94 42.09
CA THR A 234 -26.12 13.28 41.71
C THR A 234 -27.35 13.69 42.54
N ILE A 235 -28.33 12.80 42.74
CA ILE A 235 -29.51 13.06 43.59
C ILE A 235 -29.08 13.39 45.02
N LEU A 236 -28.12 12.66 45.59
CA LEU A 236 -27.59 12.91 46.94
C LEU A 236 -26.92 14.28 47.03
N VAL A 237 -26.03 14.60 46.09
CA VAL A 237 -25.31 15.88 46.05
C VAL A 237 -26.28 17.05 45.93
N VAL A 238 -27.26 16.96 45.02
CA VAL A 238 -28.27 18.03 44.85
C VAL A 238 -29.14 18.16 46.10
N SER A 239 -29.57 17.06 46.71
CA SER A 239 -30.40 17.07 47.92
C SER A 239 -29.67 17.67 49.12
N PHE A 240 -28.38 17.34 49.29
CA PHE A 240 -27.52 17.91 50.33
C PHE A 240 -27.37 19.42 50.16
N ARG A 241 -27.05 19.89 48.95
CA ARG A 241 -26.86 21.34 48.67
C ARG A 241 -28.15 22.16 48.78
N THR A 242 -29.30 21.52 48.82
CA THR A 242 -30.63 22.16 48.80
C THR A 242 -31.45 21.87 50.05
N SER A 243 -30.79 21.41 51.11
CA SER A 243 -31.38 21.19 52.45
C SER A 243 -32.54 20.18 52.50
N GLY A 244 -32.42 19.04 51.82
CA GLY A 244 -33.27 17.86 52.08
C GLY A 244 -34.63 17.84 51.38
N THR A 245 -34.74 18.38 50.16
CA THR A 245 -35.97 18.39 49.34
C THR A 245 -36.37 17.01 48.75
N SER A 246 -35.57 15.96 48.94
CA SER A 246 -35.92 14.60 48.52
C SER A 246 -36.92 13.95 49.49
N ARG A 247 -37.92 13.23 48.96
CA ARG A 247 -38.95 12.53 49.76
C ARG A 247 -38.37 11.50 50.74
N TRP A 248 -37.21 10.91 50.44
CA TRP A 248 -36.58 9.83 51.21
C TRP A 248 -35.25 10.18 51.89
N LEU A 249 -34.67 11.37 51.65
CA LEU A 249 -33.44 11.85 52.31
C LEU A 249 -33.68 13.22 52.95
N LYS A 250 -34.27 13.22 54.15
CA LYS A 250 -34.50 14.43 54.96
C LYS A 250 -33.45 14.52 56.08
N SER A 251 -32.21 14.83 55.72
CA SER A 251 -31.17 15.14 56.70
C SER A 251 -30.39 16.37 56.26
N THR A 252 -29.99 17.19 57.21
CA THR A 252 -29.11 18.35 57.02
C THR A 252 -27.65 18.03 57.33
N GLN A 253 -27.36 16.85 57.89
CA GLN A 253 -26.01 16.45 58.29
C GLN A 253 -25.21 15.86 57.12
N ALA A 254 -24.02 16.41 56.86
CA ALA A 254 -23.13 15.94 55.79
C ALA A 254 -22.72 14.48 55.95
N ALA A 255 -22.51 14.02 57.19
CA ALA A 255 -22.13 12.64 57.50
C ALA A 255 -23.14 11.60 56.97
N TYR A 256 -24.44 11.92 56.98
CA TYR A 256 -25.48 11.03 56.47
C TYR A 256 -25.34 10.78 54.96
N TYR A 257 -25.08 11.83 54.19
CA TYR A 257 -24.90 11.71 52.73
C TYR A 257 -23.59 10.99 52.37
N VAL A 258 -22.52 11.23 53.14
CA VAL A 258 -21.24 10.52 52.96
C VAL A 258 -21.40 9.03 53.26
N LEU A 259 -22.05 8.67 54.38
CA LEU A 259 -22.33 7.28 54.72
C LEU A 259 -23.17 6.58 53.65
N PHE A 260 -24.23 7.25 53.16
CA PHE A 260 -25.07 6.69 52.10
C PHE A 260 -24.29 6.49 50.80
N PHE A 261 -23.42 7.44 50.42
CA PHE A 261 -22.54 7.27 49.26
C PHE A 261 -21.57 6.10 49.44
N LEU A 262 -20.95 5.94 50.61
CA LEU A 262 -20.08 4.81 50.91
C LEU A 262 -20.82 3.47 50.81
N LEU A 263 -22.03 3.37 51.39
CA LEU A 263 -22.86 2.17 51.26
C LEU A 263 -23.21 1.86 49.80
N LEU A 264 -23.52 2.88 49.01
CA LEU A 264 -23.83 2.72 47.60
C LEU A 264 -22.60 2.29 46.80
N LEU A 265 -21.43 2.85 47.10
CA LEU A 265 -20.16 2.45 46.51
C LEU A 265 -19.84 0.99 46.86
N THR A 266 -20.01 0.57 48.12
CA THR A 266 -19.81 -0.83 48.54
C THR A 266 -20.81 -1.78 47.86
N ALA A 267 -22.06 -1.37 47.70
CA ALA A 267 -23.05 -2.16 46.96
C ALA A 267 -22.68 -2.27 45.47
N PHE A 268 -22.19 -1.18 44.86
CA PHE A 268 -21.71 -1.16 43.48
C PHE A 268 -20.48 -2.08 43.29
N THR A 269 -19.48 -1.98 44.17
CA THR A 269 -18.30 -2.85 44.08
C THR A 269 -18.68 -4.31 44.30
N GLY A 270 -19.51 -4.61 45.31
CA GLY A 270 -20.01 -5.96 45.57
C GLY A 270 -20.81 -6.55 44.42
N LEU A 271 -21.70 -5.76 43.79
CA LEU A 271 -22.48 -6.19 42.63
C LEU A 271 -21.57 -6.51 41.44
N ASN A 272 -20.60 -5.66 41.13
CA ASN A 272 -19.68 -5.87 40.00
C ASN A 272 -18.75 -7.06 40.24
N LEU A 273 -18.22 -7.23 41.45
CA LEU A 273 -17.44 -8.42 41.82
C LEU A 273 -18.25 -9.71 41.66
N THR A 274 -19.52 -9.68 42.10
CA THR A 274 -20.45 -10.81 41.98
C THR A 274 -20.76 -11.08 40.50
N ALA A 275 -21.08 -10.06 39.72
CA ALA A 275 -21.34 -10.16 38.29
C ALA A 275 -20.12 -10.72 37.53
N ASN A 276 -18.91 -10.27 37.86
CA ASN A 276 -17.69 -10.77 37.23
C ASN A 276 -17.43 -12.25 37.55
N ARG A 277 -17.90 -12.74 38.70
CA ARG A 277 -17.81 -14.15 39.08
C ARG A 277 -18.88 -15.02 38.43
N PHE A 278 -20.13 -14.57 38.42
CA PHE A 278 -21.28 -15.41 38.02
C PHE A 278 -21.78 -15.18 36.59
N LEU A 279 -21.63 -13.98 36.04
CA LEU A 279 -22.17 -13.60 34.72
C LEU A 279 -21.11 -13.60 33.61
N ARG A 280 -19.90 -14.07 33.90
CA ARG A 280 -18.84 -14.21 32.91
C ARG A 280 -19.14 -15.30 31.87
N THR A 281 -20.00 -16.25 32.20
CA THR A 281 -20.35 -17.39 31.34
C THR A 281 -21.44 -17.07 30.32
N GLU A 282 -22.28 -16.08 30.60
CA GLU A 282 -23.37 -15.66 29.71
C GLU A 282 -22.82 -14.67 28.67
N GLN A 283 -22.50 -15.18 27.48
CA GLN A 283 -21.89 -14.43 26.40
C GLN A 283 -22.69 -14.61 25.10
N TYR A 284 -22.86 -13.51 24.36
CA TYR A 284 -23.50 -13.50 23.06
C TYR A 284 -22.50 -12.99 22.02
N ASP A 285 -22.18 -13.85 21.05
CA ASP A 285 -21.27 -13.54 19.96
C ASP A 285 -22.05 -12.99 18.75
N PHE A 286 -21.82 -11.72 18.44
CA PHE A 286 -22.39 -10.99 17.31
C PHE A 286 -21.50 -11.04 16.05
N THR A 287 -20.31 -11.64 16.12
CA THR A 287 -19.49 -11.85 14.92
C THR A 287 -20.23 -12.77 13.95
N GLN A 288 -20.08 -12.51 12.65
CA GLN A 288 -20.72 -13.30 11.60
C GLN A 288 -20.16 -14.72 11.55
N GLU A 289 -18.85 -14.87 11.72
CA GLU A 289 -18.14 -16.15 11.74
C GLU A 289 -18.22 -16.87 13.10
N LYS A 290 -18.86 -16.25 14.10
CA LYS A 290 -19.05 -16.80 15.45
C LYS A 290 -17.72 -17.10 16.17
N LEU A 291 -16.71 -16.25 15.98
CA LEU A 291 -15.30 -16.41 16.40
C LEU A 291 -15.09 -16.59 17.92
N HIS A 292 -16.06 -16.25 18.76
CA HIS A 292 -15.98 -16.36 20.21
C HIS A 292 -16.80 -17.53 20.78
N THR A 293 -17.46 -18.31 19.91
CA THR A 293 -18.25 -19.49 20.27
C THR A 293 -17.73 -20.74 19.60
N LEU A 294 -17.71 -21.84 20.36
CA LEU A 294 -17.28 -23.15 19.87
C LEU A 294 -18.15 -23.59 18.68
N THR A 295 -17.48 -24.14 17.67
CA THR A 295 -18.11 -24.77 16.52
C THR A 295 -19.03 -25.93 16.97
N PRO A 296 -20.05 -26.25 16.17
CA PRO A 296 -20.80 -27.50 16.34
C PRO A 296 -19.88 -28.72 16.34
N SER A 297 -18.81 -28.70 15.54
CA SER A 297 -17.76 -29.71 15.51
C SER A 297 -17.03 -29.88 16.84
N SER A 298 -16.43 -28.82 17.39
CA SER A 298 -15.78 -28.88 18.71
C SER A 298 -16.74 -29.34 19.80
N ARG A 299 -18.00 -28.88 19.74
CA ARG A 299 -19.04 -29.34 20.65
C ARG A 299 -19.29 -30.85 20.54
N ARG A 300 -19.47 -31.38 19.31
CA ARG A 300 -19.67 -32.81 19.06
C ARG A 300 -18.47 -33.65 19.52
N VAL A 301 -17.24 -33.21 19.26
CA VAL A 301 -16.01 -33.90 19.70
C VAL A 301 -15.97 -33.99 21.23
N LEU A 302 -16.26 -32.88 21.91
CA LEU A 302 -16.24 -32.84 23.37
C LEU A 302 -17.40 -33.63 23.99
N GLU A 303 -18.62 -33.49 23.48
CA GLU A 303 -19.80 -34.20 23.99
C GLU A 303 -19.69 -35.73 23.87
N ASN A 304 -18.97 -36.22 22.84
CA ASN A 304 -18.76 -37.65 22.59
C ASN A 304 -17.43 -38.19 23.12
N LEU A 305 -16.78 -37.51 24.08
CA LEU A 305 -15.54 -38.02 24.69
C LEU A 305 -15.78 -39.38 25.36
N PRO A 306 -15.04 -40.44 24.97
CA PRO A 306 -15.23 -41.76 25.58
C PRO A 306 -14.67 -41.82 27.01
N GLU A 307 -13.53 -41.17 27.25
CA GLU A 307 -12.82 -41.14 28.52
C GLU A 307 -12.49 -39.70 28.97
N PRO A 308 -12.24 -39.45 30.28
CA PRO A 308 -11.83 -38.14 30.76
C PRO A 308 -10.46 -37.70 30.22
N VAL A 309 -10.38 -36.49 29.67
CA VAL A 309 -9.16 -35.86 29.16
C VAL A 309 -8.70 -34.74 30.11
N THR A 310 -7.40 -34.72 30.40
CA THR A 310 -6.74 -33.65 31.16
C THR A 310 -5.79 -32.87 30.26
N ALA A 311 -6.02 -31.56 30.15
CA ALA A 311 -5.20 -30.62 29.42
C ALA A 311 -4.18 -29.92 30.35
N LYS A 312 -2.89 -30.24 30.20
CA LYS A 312 -1.78 -29.64 30.97
C LYS A 312 -1.15 -28.51 30.13
N LEU A 313 -1.50 -27.26 30.43
CA LEU A 313 -1.00 -26.07 29.76
C LEU A 313 0.27 -25.58 30.46
N TYR A 314 1.39 -25.51 29.74
CA TYR A 314 2.65 -24.99 30.26
C TYR A 314 2.89 -23.59 29.70
N TYR A 315 3.10 -22.59 30.57
CA TYR A 315 3.31 -21.21 30.17
C TYR A 315 4.30 -20.48 31.09
N SER A 316 5.41 -20.00 30.55
CA SER A 316 6.37 -19.18 31.30
C SER A 316 5.97 -17.69 31.24
N PRO A 317 5.65 -17.03 32.38
CA PRO A 317 5.11 -15.65 32.39
C PRO A 317 6.02 -14.60 31.74
N VAL A 318 7.33 -14.81 31.74
CA VAL A 318 8.33 -13.91 31.13
C VAL A 318 8.07 -13.69 29.62
N LEU A 319 7.49 -14.68 28.93
CA LEU A 319 7.17 -14.58 27.50
C LEU A 319 6.16 -13.45 27.24
N GLY A 320 5.09 -13.39 28.04
CA GLY A 320 4.07 -12.36 27.91
C GLY A 320 4.48 -10.99 28.43
N GLN A 321 5.44 -10.92 29.35
CA GLN A 321 6.01 -9.64 29.82
C GLN A 321 6.83 -8.95 28.73
N ARG A 322 7.53 -9.73 27.88
CA ARG A 322 8.35 -9.22 26.78
C ARG A 322 7.59 -9.04 25.48
N ASN A 323 6.68 -9.97 25.20
CA ASN A 323 5.83 -9.93 24.02
C ASN A 323 4.35 -9.94 24.44
N PRO A 324 3.69 -8.77 24.47
CA PRO A 324 2.27 -8.67 24.77
C PRO A 324 1.38 -9.55 23.88
N GLU A 325 1.80 -9.85 22.65
CA GLU A 325 1.03 -10.73 21.74
C GLU A 325 1.01 -12.18 22.23
N LEU A 326 2.13 -12.69 22.78
CA LEU A 326 2.17 -14.02 23.39
C LEU A 326 1.27 -14.09 24.62
N ARG A 327 1.14 -12.97 25.34
CA ARG A 327 0.21 -12.88 26.46
C ARG A 327 -1.25 -12.99 25.99
N LEU A 328 -1.61 -12.25 24.94
CA LEU A 328 -2.94 -12.33 24.33
C LEU A 328 -3.26 -13.75 23.85
N MET A 329 -2.28 -14.41 23.23
CA MET A 329 -2.41 -15.81 22.81
C MET A 329 -2.63 -16.75 23.99
N TYR A 330 -1.85 -16.64 25.06
CA TYR A 330 -2.05 -17.40 26.30
C TYR A 330 -3.45 -17.18 26.88
N ASP A 331 -3.88 -15.92 26.98
CA ASP A 331 -5.20 -15.59 27.53
C ASP A 331 -6.32 -16.21 26.66
N ARG A 332 -6.15 -16.25 25.33
CA ARG A 332 -7.07 -16.91 24.41
C ARG A 332 -7.09 -18.43 24.57
N VAL A 333 -5.93 -19.09 24.63
CA VAL A 333 -5.83 -20.54 24.87
C VAL A 333 -6.49 -20.93 26.19
N ARG A 334 -6.18 -20.20 27.26
CA ARG A 334 -6.80 -20.41 28.58
C ARG A 334 -8.32 -20.31 28.53
N LEU A 335 -8.84 -19.28 27.83
CA LEU A 335 -10.29 -19.11 27.68
C LEU A 335 -10.94 -20.26 26.90
N LEU A 336 -10.28 -20.77 25.84
CA LEU A 336 -10.78 -21.92 25.09
C LEU A 336 -10.79 -23.20 25.93
N LEU A 337 -9.72 -23.49 26.67
CA LEU A 337 -9.69 -24.63 27.61
C LEU A 337 -10.75 -24.53 28.70
N GLU A 338 -10.99 -23.32 29.19
CA GLU A 338 -12.08 -23.04 30.13
C GLU A 338 -13.45 -23.29 29.50
N GLN A 339 -13.67 -22.91 28.24
CA GLN A 339 -14.90 -23.23 27.50
C GLN A 339 -15.08 -24.75 27.31
N PHE A 340 -14.01 -25.49 26.99
CA PHE A 340 -14.05 -26.94 26.84
C PHE A 340 -14.44 -27.62 28.17
N ALA A 341 -13.79 -27.24 29.26
CA ALA A 341 -14.08 -27.78 30.60
C ALA A 341 -15.49 -27.43 31.09
N ARG A 342 -16.02 -26.24 30.72
CA ARG A 342 -17.41 -25.89 31.05
C ARG A 342 -18.43 -26.70 30.26
N LEU A 343 -18.13 -27.00 28.99
CA LEU A 343 -19.03 -27.80 28.16
C LEU A 343 -19.12 -29.25 28.68
N GLN A 344 -18.00 -29.81 29.13
CA GLN A 344 -17.90 -31.17 29.64
C GLN A 344 -17.15 -31.24 30.98
N PRO A 345 -17.78 -30.81 32.09
CA PRO A 345 -17.10 -30.68 33.39
C PRO A 345 -16.67 -32.03 34.00
N GLU A 346 -17.31 -33.13 33.62
CA GLU A 346 -16.97 -34.47 34.11
C GLU A 346 -15.86 -35.14 33.30
N LYS A 347 -15.75 -34.82 32.01
CA LYS A 347 -14.86 -35.51 31.05
C LYS A 347 -13.72 -34.65 30.51
N PHE A 348 -13.73 -33.34 30.72
CA PHE A 348 -12.63 -32.47 30.30
C PHE A 348 -12.20 -31.56 31.44
N SER A 349 -10.92 -31.65 31.81
CA SER A 349 -10.32 -30.77 32.82
C SER A 349 -9.02 -30.18 32.33
N TYR A 350 -8.58 -29.06 32.90
CA TYR A 350 -7.30 -28.46 32.55
C TYR A 350 -6.53 -27.97 33.78
N LYS A 351 -5.20 -27.96 33.69
CA LYS A 351 -4.27 -27.45 34.70
C LYS A 351 -3.20 -26.60 34.03
N ILE A 352 -2.81 -25.52 34.70
CA ILE A 352 -1.79 -24.59 34.20
C ILE A 352 -0.52 -24.78 35.03
N TYR A 353 0.61 -24.95 34.36
CA TYR A 353 1.94 -25.10 34.90
C TYR A 353 2.79 -23.92 34.43
N ASN A 354 3.61 -23.36 35.32
CA ASN A 354 4.43 -22.18 35.01
C ASN A 354 5.93 -22.49 35.18
N PRO A 355 6.58 -23.19 34.23
CA PRO A 355 7.99 -23.56 34.34
C PRO A 355 8.88 -22.34 34.57
N GLN A 356 9.72 -22.43 35.59
CA GLN A 356 10.83 -21.51 35.83
C GLN A 356 12.15 -22.17 35.42
N PRO A 357 13.20 -21.38 35.10
CA PRO A 357 14.51 -21.94 34.78
C PRO A 357 15.05 -22.81 35.92
N LEU A 358 15.57 -24.00 35.58
CA LEU A 358 16.15 -24.99 36.49
C LEU A 358 15.15 -25.59 37.51
N ASP A 359 13.85 -25.56 37.20
CA ASP A 359 12.78 -26.15 38.02
C ASP A 359 12.36 -27.54 37.50
N ASP A 360 11.84 -28.41 38.37
CA ASP A 360 11.38 -29.76 37.98
C ASP A 360 10.25 -29.70 36.91
N LEU A 361 9.51 -28.58 36.87
CA LEU A 361 8.48 -28.33 35.85
C LEU A 361 9.05 -28.07 34.45
N GLU A 362 10.27 -27.52 34.34
CA GLU A 362 10.99 -27.38 33.08
C GLU A 362 11.37 -28.76 32.54
N ASP A 363 11.95 -29.62 33.38
CA ASP A 363 12.31 -30.99 33.01
C ASP A 363 11.07 -31.80 32.58
N GLN A 364 9.96 -31.65 33.30
CA GLN A 364 8.68 -32.26 32.91
C GLN A 364 8.14 -31.74 31.58
N ALA A 365 8.26 -30.44 31.31
CA ALA A 365 7.82 -29.84 30.05
C ALA A 365 8.62 -30.42 28.87
N ILE A 366 9.95 -30.50 29.02
CA ILE A 366 10.85 -31.08 28.02
C ILE A 366 10.55 -32.57 27.83
N ALA A 367 10.42 -33.34 28.91
CA ALA A 367 10.11 -34.77 28.86
C ALA A 367 8.72 -35.06 28.25
N ALA A 368 7.78 -34.10 28.38
CA ALA A 368 6.48 -34.18 27.74
C ALA A 368 6.49 -33.79 26.25
N GLY A 369 7.65 -33.38 25.70
CA GLY A 369 7.81 -33.04 24.28
C GLY A 369 7.50 -31.56 23.95
N LEU A 370 7.46 -30.68 24.93
CA LEU A 370 7.29 -29.24 24.71
C LEU A 370 8.59 -28.58 24.25
N GLN A 371 8.49 -27.58 23.38
CA GLN A 371 9.66 -26.88 22.87
C GLN A 371 10.01 -25.65 23.70
N PRO A 372 11.28 -25.49 24.11
CA PRO A 372 11.76 -24.28 24.77
C PRO A 372 11.93 -23.13 23.78
N LEU A 373 11.52 -21.92 24.20
CA LEU A 373 11.75 -20.66 23.48
C LEU A 373 12.92 -19.93 24.13
N PRO A 374 14.05 -19.73 23.42
CA PRO A 374 15.23 -19.09 23.99
C PRO A 374 15.02 -17.58 24.17
N LEU A 375 15.29 -17.08 25.36
CA LEU A 375 15.35 -15.64 25.65
C LEU A 375 16.83 -15.26 25.74
N VAL A 376 17.43 -14.99 24.57
CA VAL A 376 18.88 -14.85 24.36
C VAL A 376 19.52 -13.86 25.33
N ASP A 377 18.85 -12.75 25.63
CA ASP A 377 19.36 -11.71 26.51
C ASP A 377 19.26 -12.04 28.01
N LEU A 378 18.39 -12.97 28.38
CA LEU A 378 18.24 -13.48 29.75
C LEU A 378 18.96 -14.82 29.96
N ASN A 379 19.51 -15.41 28.90
CA ASN A 379 20.14 -16.73 28.90
C ASN A 379 19.28 -17.81 29.57
N GLN A 380 17.98 -17.80 29.28
CA GLN A 380 16.99 -18.73 29.85
C GLN A 380 15.96 -19.13 28.80
N ASN A 381 15.27 -20.25 29.03
CA ASN A 381 14.20 -20.73 28.17
C ASN A 381 12.82 -20.37 28.75
N GLY A 382 11.84 -20.15 27.89
CA GLY A 382 10.43 -20.07 28.25
C GLY A 382 9.61 -21.14 27.52
N PHE A 383 8.52 -21.60 28.13
CA PHE A 383 7.64 -22.61 27.52
C PHE A 383 6.27 -22.02 27.24
N PHE A 384 5.67 -22.40 26.12
CA PHE A 384 4.26 -22.12 25.83
C PHE A 384 3.64 -23.21 24.96
N GLY A 385 3.15 -24.28 25.57
CA GLY A 385 2.62 -25.45 24.89
C GLY A 385 1.60 -26.23 25.72
N LEU A 386 0.99 -27.26 25.14
CA LEU A 386 -0.09 -28.04 25.74
C LEU A 386 0.15 -29.53 25.62
N VAL A 387 -0.16 -30.27 26.67
CA VAL A 387 -0.19 -31.74 26.67
C VAL A 387 -1.60 -32.19 27.05
N LEU A 388 -2.24 -32.96 26.18
CA LEU A 388 -3.50 -33.65 26.46
C LEU A 388 -3.20 -35.09 26.85
N THR A 389 -3.78 -35.56 27.94
CA THR A 389 -3.65 -36.95 28.40
C THR A 389 -5.01 -37.50 28.80
N ASP A 390 -5.31 -38.75 28.47
CA ASP A 390 -6.51 -39.44 28.93
C ASP A 390 -6.25 -40.40 30.11
N SER A 391 -7.26 -41.18 30.50
CA SER A 391 -7.14 -42.20 31.55
C SER A 391 -6.36 -43.45 31.14
N ALA A 392 -6.13 -43.66 29.85
CA ALA A 392 -5.34 -44.76 29.29
C ALA A 392 -3.87 -44.36 29.02
N ASP A 393 -3.44 -43.20 29.52
CA ASP A 393 -2.12 -42.59 29.27
C ASP A 393 -1.80 -42.33 27.79
N ARG A 394 -2.82 -42.31 26.90
CA ARG A 394 -2.65 -41.80 25.54
C ARG A 394 -2.43 -40.29 25.64
N ARG A 395 -1.50 -39.78 24.83
CA ARG A 395 -1.08 -38.38 24.88
C ARG A 395 -1.02 -37.74 23.52
N GLU A 396 -1.51 -36.51 23.45
CA GLU A 396 -1.40 -35.63 22.28
C GLU A 396 -0.80 -34.30 22.70
N ILE A 397 0.09 -33.75 21.88
CA ILE A 397 0.93 -32.61 22.28
C ILE A 397 0.82 -31.49 21.24
N ILE A 398 0.68 -30.26 21.74
CA ILE A 398 0.96 -29.03 21.01
C ILE A 398 2.29 -28.49 21.56
N PRO A 399 3.41 -28.69 20.83
CA PRO A 399 4.74 -28.42 21.37
C PRO A 399 4.97 -26.93 21.66
N PHE A 400 4.37 -26.07 20.83
CA PHE A 400 4.43 -24.62 20.95
C PHE A 400 3.21 -23.96 20.29
N PHE A 401 2.70 -22.93 20.94
CA PHE A 401 1.66 -22.05 20.42
C PHE A 401 2.28 -20.85 19.67
N ALA A 402 2.38 -20.96 18.33
CA ALA A 402 2.89 -19.90 17.46
C ALA A 402 1.88 -18.77 17.25
N LEU A 403 2.34 -17.51 17.32
CA LEU A 403 1.49 -16.31 17.17
C LEU A 403 0.72 -16.30 15.84
N GLU A 404 1.36 -16.80 14.79
CA GLU A 404 0.79 -16.90 13.45
C GLU A 404 -0.43 -17.85 13.40
N ARG A 405 -0.56 -18.76 14.36
CA ARG A 405 -1.70 -19.68 14.50
C ARG A 405 -2.80 -19.18 15.44
N TYR A 406 -2.76 -17.92 15.87
CA TYR A 406 -3.78 -17.35 16.79
C TYR A 406 -5.23 -17.58 16.31
N GLY A 407 -5.48 -17.47 15.00
CA GLY A 407 -6.80 -17.71 14.40
C GLY A 407 -7.25 -19.18 14.35
N TYR A 408 -6.34 -20.13 14.53
CA TYR A 408 -6.58 -21.57 14.39
C TYR A 408 -6.64 -22.31 15.74
N LEU A 409 -6.59 -21.59 16.87
CA LEU A 409 -6.49 -22.20 18.20
C LEU A 409 -7.61 -23.20 18.52
N GLU A 410 -8.86 -22.90 18.14
CA GLU A 410 -9.96 -23.85 18.33
C GLU A 410 -9.77 -25.11 17.48
N GLN A 411 -9.30 -24.94 16.24
CA GLN A 411 -8.98 -26.04 15.34
C GLN A 411 -7.90 -26.94 15.94
N ASP A 412 -6.74 -26.34 16.27
CA ASP A 412 -5.58 -27.05 16.81
C ASP A 412 -5.92 -27.84 18.08
N LEU A 413 -6.67 -27.23 19.00
CA LEU A 413 -7.09 -27.89 20.24
C LEU A 413 -8.09 -29.02 20.00
N THR A 414 -9.10 -28.79 19.16
CA THR A 414 -10.15 -29.78 18.91
C THR A 414 -9.62 -30.97 18.13
N GLU A 415 -8.79 -30.74 17.11
CA GLU A 415 -8.14 -31.81 16.36
C GLU A 415 -7.25 -32.66 17.26
N LYS A 416 -6.52 -32.06 18.20
CA LYS A 416 -5.70 -32.79 19.18
C LYS A 416 -6.53 -33.62 20.16
N VAL A 417 -7.69 -33.12 20.58
CA VAL A 417 -8.63 -33.90 21.39
C VAL A 417 -9.23 -35.06 20.57
N TYR A 418 -9.56 -34.81 19.31
CA TYR A 418 -10.09 -35.83 18.40
C TYR A 418 -9.08 -36.97 18.15
N GLN A 419 -7.82 -36.62 17.92
CA GLN A 419 -6.72 -37.56 17.66
C GLN A 419 -6.49 -38.58 18.78
N LEU A 420 -6.86 -38.28 20.03
CA LEU A 420 -6.71 -39.23 21.16
C LEU A 420 -7.53 -40.52 20.99
N TYR A 421 -8.66 -40.46 20.28
CA TYR A 421 -9.62 -41.56 20.20
C TYR A 421 -10.08 -41.90 18.79
N HIS A 422 -9.60 -41.17 17.78
CA HIS A 422 -9.98 -41.38 16.39
C HIS A 422 -9.47 -42.73 15.85
N GLU A 423 -10.38 -43.55 15.34
CA GLU A 423 -10.03 -44.78 14.62
C GLU A 423 -9.70 -44.45 13.16
N LYS A 424 -8.45 -44.74 12.77
CA LYS A 424 -7.96 -44.41 11.43
C LYS A 424 -8.53 -45.40 10.40
N LYS A 425 -9.17 -44.85 9.36
CA LYS A 425 -9.59 -45.61 8.18
C LYS A 425 -8.40 -45.86 7.25
N THR A 426 -8.47 -46.94 6.47
CA THR A 426 -7.40 -47.29 5.52
C THR A 426 -7.56 -46.52 4.22
N LEU A 427 -6.61 -45.63 3.92
CA LEU A 427 -6.53 -44.83 2.70
C LEU A 427 -5.55 -45.49 1.72
N GLY A 428 -6.06 -46.04 0.61
CA GLY A 428 -5.24 -46.49 -0.51
C GLY A 428 -4.64 -45.30 -1.24
N LEU A 429 -3.33 -45.28 -1.48
CA LEU A 429 -2.63 -44.22 -2.19
C LEU A 429 -1.96 -44.75 -3.47
N ILE A 430 -2.29 -44.12 -4.60
CA ILE A 430 -1.58 -44.25 -5.88
C ILE A 430 -0.94 -42.90 -6.20
N SER A 431 0.39 -42.82 -6.23
CA SER A 431 1.10 -41.57 -6.58
C SER A 431 2.22 -41.85 -7.57
N SER A 432 2.34 -41.03 -8.61
CA SER A 432 3.56 -40.99 -9.45
C SER A 432 4.59 -39.97 -8.93
N LEU A 433 4.17 -39.08 -8.03
CA LEU A 433 5.02 -38.05 -7.43
C LEU A 433 5.68 -38.55 -6.14
N PRO A 434 6.91 -38.09 -5.82
CA PRO A 434 7.67 -38.49 -4.64
C PRO A 434 7.14 -37.80 -3.38
N VAL A 435 5.92 -38.14 -2.96
CA VAL A 435 5.26 -37.56 -1.79
C VAL A 435 5.84 -38.05 -0.44
N PHE A 436 6.64 -39.12 -0.49
CA PHE A 436 7.41 -39.66 0.63
C PHE A 436 8.91 -39.44 0.41
N ASP A 437 9.72 -39.73 1.44
CA ASP A 437 11.18 -39.63 1.34
C ASP A 437 11.71 -40.51 0.21
N THR A 438 12.17 -39.88 -0.87
CA THR A 438 12.60 -40.59 -2.08
C THR A 438 14.02 -40.17 -2.46
N PRO A 439 14.98 -41.10 -2.54
CA PRO A 439 16.34 -40.78 -2.96
C PRO A 439 16.40 -40.50 -4.47
N PHE A 440 17.01 -39.37 -4.85
CA PHE A 440 17.30 -38.99 -6.22
C PHE A 440 18.74 -39.33 -6.63
N ALA A 441 18.96 -39.44 -7.94
CA ALA A 441 20.31 -39.56 -8.50
C ALA A 441 21.15 -38.34 -8.12
N GLY A 442 22.34 -38.56 -7.56
CA GLY A 442 23.23 -37.50 -7.08
C GLY A 442 23.28 -37.29 -5.56
N GLY A 443 22.60 -38.15 -4.77
CA GLY A 443 22.72 -38.16 -3.31
C GLY A 443 21.75 -37.22 -2.57
N TYR A 444 20.85 -36.55 -3.29
CA TYR A 444 19.77 -35.75 -2.71
C TYR A 444 18.57 -36.63 -2.39
N VAL A 445 17.94 -36.44 -1.23
CA VAL A 445 16.69 -37.11 -0.85
C VAL A 445 15.59 -36.05 -0.87
N SER A 446 14.52 -36.29 -1.64
CA SER A 446 13.31 -35.46 -1.54
C SER A 446 12.76 -35.58 -0.13
N PRO A 447 12.55 -34.49 0.62
CA PRO A 447 11.83 -34.58 1.87
C PRO A 447 10.38 -34.99 1.61
N ARG A 448 9.84 -35.81 2.50
CA ARG A 448 8.40 -36.10 2.59
C ARG A 448 7.57 -34.81 2.60
N TRP A 449 6.46 -34.82 1.87
CA TRP A 449 5.55 -33.66 1.82
C TRP A 449 4.74 -33.56 3.11
N ASN A 450 4.61 -32.36 3.66
CA ASN A 450 3.93 -32.14 4.93
C ASN A 450 2.44 -32.48 4.88
N ILE A 451 1.79 -32.34 3.72
CA ILE A 451 0.39 -32.76 3.57
C ILE A 451 0.20 -34.25 3.91
N MET A 452 1.18 -35.10 3.59
CA MET A 452 1.13 -36.52 3.92
C MET A 452 1.25 -36.74 5.43
N THR A 453 2.04 -35.91 6.12
CA THR A 453 2.12 -35.93 7.59
C THR A 453 0.80 -35.52 8.24
N GLU A 454 0.07 -34.57 7.64
CA GLU A 454 -1.28 -34.19 8.11
C GLU A 454 -2.32 -35.30 7.85
N ILE A 455 -2.29 -35.95 6.68
CA ILE A 455 -3.20 -37.05 6.35
C ILE A 455 -3.01 -38.25 7.29
N GLU A 456 -1.76 -38.64 7.58
CA GLU A 456 -1.45 -39.78 8.46
C GLU A 456 -1.88 -39.57 9.92
N LYS A 457 -2.18 -38.33 10.35
CA LYS A 457 -2.77 -38.09 11.67
C LYS A 457 -4.17 -38.71 11.79
N PHE A 458 -4.91 -38.79 10.68
CA PHE A 458 -6.32 -39.23 10.67
C PHE A 458 -6.56 -40.52 9.89
N TYR A 459 -5.62 -40.93 9.02
CA TYR A 459 -5.76 -42.10 8.15
C TYR A 459 -4.56 -43.03 8.23
N GLU A 460 -4.80 -44.32 8.02
CA GLU A 460 -3.74 -45.30 7.79
C GLU A 460 -3.48 -45.39 6.28
N VAL A 461 -2.35 -44.85 5.82
CA VAL A 461 -2.03 -44.76 4.39
C VAL A 461 -1.39 -46.06 3.91
N LYS A 462 -2.02 -46.71 2.92
CA LYS A 462 -1.52 -47.92 2.26
C LYS A 462 -1.19 -47.64 0.80
N ILE A 463 0.07 -47.80 0.39
CA ILE A 463 0.47 -47.65 -1.02
C ILE A 463 -0.08 -48.81 -1.85
N ILE A 464 -0.67 -48.49 -3.00
CA ILE A 464 -1.30 -49.46 -3.91
C ILE A 464 -0.38 -49.73 -5.09
N ASN A 465 0.16 -50.95 -5.19
CA ASN A 465 1.07 -51.35 -6.26
C ASN A 465 0.44 -52.38 -7.23
N SER A 466 -0.58 -53.11 -6.77
CA SER A 466 -1.23 -54.19 -7.53
C SER A 466 -2.75 -54.18 -7.36
N ALA A 467 -3.49 -54.88 -8.23
CA ALA A 467 -4.94 -55.01 -8.13
C ALA A 467 -5.42 -55.61 -6.79
N GLU A 468 -4.63 -56.52 -6.18
CA GLU A 468 -4.96 -57.14 -4.89
C GLU A 468 -4.94 -56.15 -3.73
N ASP A 469 -4.15 -55.08 -3.84
CA ASP A 469 -4.01 -54.09 -2.77
C ASP A 469 -5.28 -53.27 -2.55
N LEU A 470 -6.14 -53.14 -3.57
CA LEU A 470 -7.41 -52.41 -3.52
C LEU A 470 -8.52 -53.14 -2.76
N ALA A 471 -8.36 -54.44 -2.46
CA ALA A 471 -9.42 -55.22 -1.80
C ALA A 471 -9.63 -54.87 -0.31
N LYS A 472 -8.72 -54.08 0.29
CA LYS A 472 -8.71 -53.74 1.73
C LYS A 472 -8.48 -52.24 1.97
N ILE A 473 -9.29 -51.39 1.35
CA ILE A 473 -9.25 -49.94 1.56
C ILE A 473 -10.66 -49.38 1.75
N ASP A 474 -10.78 -48.34 2.57
CA ASP A 474 -12.03 -47.59 2.75
C ASP A 474 -12.16 -46.45 1.73
N LEU A 475 -11.01 -45.89 1.34
CA LEU A 475 -10.88 -44.70 0.50
C LEU A 475 -9.71 -44.89 -0.47
N LEU A 476 -9.80 -44.28 -1.65
CA LEU A 476 -8.70 -44.25 -2.61
C LEU A 476 -8.30 -42.80 -2.88
N MET A 477 -7.01 -42.48 -2.72
CA MET A 477 -6.41 -41.22 -3.15
C MET A 477 -5.45 -41.48 -4.31
N MET A 478 -5.61 -40.74 -5.40
CA MET A 478 -4.78 -40.84 -6.58
C MET A 478 -4.13 -39.48 -6.86
N ILE A 479 -2.81 -39.42 -6.89
CA ILE A 479 -2.01 -38.22 -7.12
C ILE A 479 -1.25 -38.39 -8.43
N HIS A 480 -1.63 -37.60 -9.44
CA HIS A 480 -0.96 -37.53 -10.73
C HIS A 480 -0.70 -38.90 -11.42
N PRO A 481 -1.69 -39.80 -11.56
CA PRO A 481 -1.47 -41.12 -12.17
C PRO A 481 -1.06 -41.00 -13.65
N GLN A 482 0.02 -41.67 -14.09
CA GLN A 482 0.53 -41.56 -15.49
C GLN A 482 0.57 -42.88 -16.28
N LYS A 483 0.64 -44.05 -15.62
CA LYS A 483 0.83 -45.36 -16.26
C LYS A 483 0.18 -46.48 -15.44
N LEU A 484 -1.14 -46.43 -15.28
CA LEU A 484 -1.86 -47.44 -14.51
C LEU A 484 -1.92 -48.78 -15.26
N PRO A 485 -1.45 -49.89 -14.68
CA PRO A 485 -1.62 -51.22 -15.26
C PRO A 485 -3.10 -51.57 -15.50
N ASP A 486 -3.40 -52.31 -16.58
CA ASP A 486 -4.79 -52.63 -16.97
C ASP A 486 -5.56 -53.41 -15.90
N ASP A 487 -4.88 -54.27 -15.13
CA ASP A 487 -5.44 -55.00 -13.99
C ASP A 487 -5.82 -54.06 -12.84
N VAL A 488 -4.99 -53.06 -12.54
CA VAL A 488 -5.29 -52.01 -11.55
C VAL A 488 -6.46 -51.14 -12.00
N VAL A 489 -6.52 -50.77 -13.29
CA VAL A 489 -7.67 -50.04 -13.86
C VAL A 489 -8.96 -50.85 -13.73
N GLY A 490 -8.90 -52.16 -13.99
CA GLY A 490 -10.02 -53.08 -13.78
C GLY A 490 -10.48 -53.12 -12.33
N ALA A 491 -9.53 -53.21 -11.39
CA ALA A 491 -9.82 -53.20 -9.95
C ALA A 491 -10.43 -51.88 -9.47
N ILE A 492 -9.96 -50.73 -9.96
CA ILE A 492 -10.53 -49.41 -9.63
C ILE A 492 -11.98 -49.29 -10.14
N LYS A 493 -12.27 -49.82 -11.34
CA LYS A 493 -13.65 -49.87 -11.85
C LYS A 493 -14.53 -50.73 -10.95
N GLN A 494 -14.06 -51.91 -10.55
CA GLN A 494 -14.80 -52.78 -9.63
C GLN A 494 -15.02 -52.12 -8.27
N TYR A 495 -13.98 -51.49 -7.70
CA TYR A 495 -14.08 -50.70 -6.47
C TYR A 495 -15.14 -49.60 -6.58
N SER A 496 -15.13 -48.85 -7.70
CA SER A 496 -16.16 -47.83 -7.97
C SER A 496 -17.56 -48.44 -8.12
N GLU A 497 -17.70 -49.59 -8.77
CA GLU A 497 -19.01 -50.25 -8.93
C GLU A 497 -19.63 -50.72 -7.61
N LEU A 498 -18.80 -50.97 -6.59
CA LEU A 498 -19.19 -51.30 -5.22
C LEU A 498 -19.51 -50.06 -4.36
N GLY A 499 -19.48 -48.85 -4.95
CA GLY A 499 -19.72 -47.59 -4.25
C GLY A 499 -18.46 -46.94 -3.68
N GLY A 500 -17.29 -47.32 -4.21
CA GLY A 500 -15.99 -46.80 -3.81
C GLY A 500 -15.91 -45.27 -3.83
N LYS A 501 -15.10 -44.74 -2.92
CA LYS A 501 -14.90 -43.31 -2.69
C LYS A 501 -13.48 -42.93 -3.10
N THR A 502 -13.33 -41.90 -3.93
CA THR A 502 -12.03 -41.54 -4.52
C THR A 502 -11.75 -40.05 -4.49
N LEU A 503 -10.58 -39.66 -3.98
CA LEU A 503 -9.99 -38.35 -4.19
C LEU A 503 -8.97 -38.43 -5.32
N LEU A 504 -9.19 -37.67 -6.38
CA LEU A 504 -8.41 -37.71 -7.61
C LEU A 504 -7.77 -36.35 -7.88
N LEU A 505 -6.44 -36.29 -7.81
CA LEU A 505 -5.67 -35.10 -8.14
C LEU A 505 -4.94 -35.35 -9.47
N LEU A 506 -5.24 -34.53 -10.46
CA LEU A 506 -4.71 -34.63 -11.82
C LEU A 506 -3.83 -33.43 -12.11
N ASP A 507 -2.88 -33.59 -13.02
CA ASP A 507 -2.04 -32.49 -13.45
C ASP A 507 -1.67 -32.62 -14.92
N THR A 508 -1.46 -31.48 -15.57
CA THR A 508 -0.95 -31.42 -16.94
C THR A 508 0.53 -31.12 -16.98
N ALA A 509 1.03 -30.41 -15.97
CA ALA A 509 2.34 -29.80 -15.95
C ALA A 509 2.88 -29.67 -14.52
N ALA A 510 2.93 -30.79 -13.78
CA ALA A 510 3.36 -30.80 -12.38
C ALA A 510 4.73 -30.12 -12.19
N GLU A 511 4.73 -28.97 -11.53
CA GLU A 511 5.89 -28.12 -11.27
C GLU A 511 6.67 -28.55 -10.02
N ALA A 512 6.00 -29.15 -9.03
CA ALA A 512 6.61 -29.52 -7.74
C ALA A 512 7.92 -30.35 -7.89
N PRO A 513 8.04 -31.34 -8.80
CA PRO A 513 9.29 -32.06 -9.01
C PRO A 513 10.48 -31.18 -9.46
N ARG A 514 10.23 -30.10 -10.21
CA ARG A 514 11.30 -29.22 -10.74
C ARG A 514 12.00 -28.42 -9.65
N ILE A 515 11.34 -28.19 -8.51
CA ILE A 515 11.91 -27.47 -7.37
C ILE A 515 13.15 -28.21 -6.83
N PHE A 516 13.19 -29.54 -6.95
CA PHE A 516 14.29 -30.37 -6.46
C PHE A 516 15.27 -30.82 -7.55
N SER A 517 14.84 -30.94 -8.81
CA SER A 517 15.71 -31.29 -9.95
C SER A 517 15.38 -30.45 -11.19
N PRO A 518 15.95 -29.23 -11.30
CA PRO A 518 15.61 -28.30 -12.38
C PRO A 518 15.98 -28.77 -13.79
N ASP A 519 17.01 -29.63 -13.92
CA ASP A 519 17.69 -29.90 -15.19
C ASP A 519 17.25 -31.22 -15.89
N ASN A 520 16.43 -32.07 -15.25
CA ASN A 520 16.26 -33.47 -15.70
C ASN A 520 14.81 -34.01 -15.72
N ILE A 521 13.79 -33.14 -15.75
CA ILE A 521 12.39 -33.59 -15.66
C ILE A 521 11.63 -33.29 -16.95
N GLU A 522 11.23 -34.35 -17.65
CA GLU A 522 10.23 -34.29 -18.72
C GLU A 522 8.83 -34.16 -18.12
N PHE A 523 8.04 -33.23 -18.64
CA PHE A 523 6.64 -33.08 -18.22
C PHE A 523 5.76 -34.15 -18.86
N TYR A 524 4.97 -34.82 -18.02
CA TYR A 524 3.99 -35.81 -18.45
C TYR A 524 2.63 -35.49 -17.82
N PRO A 525 1.55 -35.38 -18.60
CA PRO A 525 0.24 -35.18 -18.03
C PRO A 525 -0.28 -36.46 -17.37
N SER A 526 -1.22 -36.29 -16.44
CA SER A 526 -1.98 -37.41 -15.88
C SER A 526 -2.71 -38.19 -16.96
N ASN A 527 -2.63 -39.51 -16.88
CA ASN A 527 -3.32 -40.44 -17.74
C ASN A 527 -4.04 -41.52 -16.90
N LEU A 528 -5.36 -41.54 -17.04
CA LEU A 528 -6.27 -42.38 -16.29
C LEU A 528 -6.66 -43.67 -17.01
N ASN A 529 -6.12 -43.94 -18.20
CA ASN A 529 -6.40 -45.15 -19.01
C ASN A 529 -7.93 -45.44 -19.15
N GLY A 530 -8.73 -44.38 -19.35
CA GLY A 530 -10.17 -44.45 -19.59
C GLY A 530 -11.07 -44.42 -18.34
N LEU A 531 -10.50 -44.26 -17.13
CA LEU A 531 -11.32 -44.06 -15.91
C LEU A 531 -12.08 -42.72 -15.92
N ASP A 532 -11.54 -41.68 -16.56
CA ASP A 532 -12.21 -40.40 -16.80
C ASP A 532 -13.56 -40.56 -17.50
N LYS A 533 -13.59 -41.34 -18.59
CA LYS A 533 -14.81 -41.69 -19.32
C LYS A 533 -15.77 -42.53 -18.48
N PHE A 534 -15.23 -43.46 -17.69
CA PHE A 534 -16.04 -44.32 -16.81
C PHE A 534 -16.74 -43.51 -15.71
N TRP A 535 -16.03 -42.58 -15.06
CA TRP A 535 -16.57 -41.69 -14.03
C TRP A 535 -17.37 -40.51 -14.61
N GLY A 536 -17.31 -40.26 -15.92
CA GLY A 536 -18.20 -39.34 -16.63
C GLY A 536 -17.72 -37.89 -16.72
N PHE A 537 -16.40 -37.67 -16.77
CA PHE A 537 -15.80 -36.36 -16.95
C PHE A 537 -14.69 -36.38 -18.00
N ARG A 538 -14.25 -35.19 -18.40
CA ARG A 538 -13.09 -34.98 -19.26
C ARG A 538 -12.07 -34.10 -18.57
N PHE A 539 -10.81 -34.50 -18.66
CA PHE A 539 -9.64 -33.74 -18.23
C PHE A 539 -8.87 -33.31 -19.47
N TYR A 540 -8.52 -32.02 -19.57
CA TYR A 540 -7.72 -31.49 -20.68
C TYR A 540 -6.25 -31.57 -20.30
N ASN A 541 -5.46 -32.34 -21.03
CA ASN A 541 -4.04 -32.56 -20.73
C ASN A 541 -3.09 -31.57 -21.44
N GLU A 542 -3.63 -30.78 -22.35
CA GLU A 542 -2.95 -29.87 -23.24
C GLU A 542 -3.20 -28.39 -22.92
N LEU A 543 -3.95 -28.10 -21.85
CA LEU A 543 -4.37 -26.76 -21.45
C LEU A 543 -4.13 -26.51 -19.96
N VAL A 544 -3.77 -25.27 -19.65
CA VAL A 544 -3.76 -24.73 -18.28
C VAL A 544 -4.73 -23.55 -18.21
N VAL A 545 -5.42 -23.42 -17.09
CA VAL A 545 -6.29 -22.29 -16.79
C VAL A 545 -5.42 -21.14 -16.33
N ALA A 546 -5.64 -19.98 -16.95
CA ALA A 546 -5.05 -18.73 -16.52
C ALA A 546 -6.16 -17.83 -15.96
N ASP A 547 -5.92 -17.21 -14.81
CA ASP A 547 -6.87 -16.34 -14.12
C ASP A 547 -6.20 -15.01 -13.77
N LEU A 548 -6.63 -13.95 -14.46
CA LEU A 548 -6.07 -12.63 -14.25
C LEU A 548 -6.59 -11.97 -12.97
N ASP A 549 -7.85 -12.20 -12.59
CA ASP A 549 -8.47 -11.56 -11.44
C ASP A 549 -7.83 -12.02 -10.13
N ASN A 550 -7.42 -13.29 -10.10
CA ASN A 550 -6.92 -13.97 -8.91
C ASN A 550 -5.39 -14.19 -8.92
N SER A 551 -4.70 -13.75 -9.98
CA SER A 551 -3.25 -13.90 -10.16
C SER A 551 -2.43 -13.31 -9.01
N ILE A 552 -1.35 -14.01 -8.64
CA ILE A 552 -0.36 -13.50 -7.69
C ILE A 552 0.64 -12.57 -8.40
N THR A 553 1.32 -11.72 -7.63
CA THR A 553 2.41 -10.88 -8.14
C THR A 553 3.75 -11.54 -7.81
N VAL A 554 4.59 -11.71 -8.83
CA VAL A 554 5.91 -12.36 -8.73
C VAL A 554 6.99 -11.43 -9.28
N ASP A 555 8.24 -11.65 -8.85
CA ASP A 555 9.40 -10.99 -9.43
C ASP A 555 9.81 -11.71 -10.73
N ALA A 556 9.72 -11.03 -11.87
CA ALA A 556 10.01 -11.55 -13.20
C ALA A 556 11.43 -11.18 -13.70
N THR A 557 12.33 -10.78 -12.80
CA THR A 557 13.67 -10.31 -13.15
C THR A 557 14.58 -11.44 -13.61
N LYS A 558 15.13 -11.33 -14.83
CA LYS A 558 16.13 -12.28 -15.35
C LYS A 558 17.55 -12.07 -14.81
N ASN A 559 17.86 -10.90 -14.23
CA ASN A 559 19.22 -10.54 -13.80
C ASN A 559 19.18 -9.69 -12.51
N TYR A 560 19.50 -10.30 -11.36
CA TYR A 560 19.30 -9.74 -10.01
C TYR A 560 20.01 -8.40 -9.72
N SER A 561 20.97 -7.98 -10.55
CA SER A 561 21.87 -6.87 -10.22
C SER A 561 21.36 -5.47 -10.54
N THR A 562 20.30 -5.27 -11.34
CA THR A 562 20.05 -3.92 -11.91
C THR A 562 18.62 -3.37 -12.00
N ASN A 563 17.56 -4.08 -11.60
CA ASN A 563 16.24 -3.52 -11.19
C ASN A 563 15.18 -4.64 -11.13
N PRO A 564 14.52 -4.88 -9.99
CA PRO A 564 13.45 -5.87 -9.93
C PRO A 564 12.22 -5.44 -10.76
N VAL A 565 11.74 -6.33 -11.62
CA VAL A 565 10.51 -6.16 -12.43
C VAL A 565 9.47 -7.12 -11.90
N PHE A 566 8.57 -6.64 -11.04
CA PHE A 566 7.41 -7.41 -10.60
C PHE A 566 6.36 -7.48 -11.72
N THR A 567 5.65 -8.59 -11.89
CA THR A 567 4.52 -8.77 -12.82
C THR A 567 3.49 -9.74 -12.23
N GLN A 568 2.29 -9.78 -12.79
CA GLN A 568 1.29 -10.79 -12.43
C GLN A 568 1.61 -12.12 -13.12
N ASP A 569 1.49 -13.21 -12.38
CA ASP A 569 1.54 -14.56 -12.92
C ASP A 569 0.11 -15.07 -13.10
N VAL A 570 -0.34 -15.19 -14.35
CA VAL A 570 -1.73 -15.56 -14.64
C VAL A 570 -2.00 -17.05 -14.48
N VAL A 571 -0.97 -17.91 -14.48
CA VAL A 571 -1.14 -19.37 -14.28
C VAL A 571 -0.98 -19.77 -12.81
N GLN A 572 -0.48 -18.85 -11.96
CA GLN A 572 -0.46 -19.00 -10.50
C GLN A 572 -1.45 -18.03 -9.85
N PHE A 573 -2.52 -18.53 -9.26
CA PHE A 573 -3.60 -17.69 -8.76
C PHE A 573 -4.31 -18.27 -7.54
N VAL A 574 -4.80 -17.38 -6.67
CA VAL A 574 -5.53 -17.77 -5.45
C VAL A 574 -7.02 -17.76 -5.73
N ALA A 575 -7.64 -18.94 -5.87
CA ALA A 575 -9.08 -19.06 -5.96
C ALA A 575 -9.71 -18.62 -4.62
N PRO A 576 -10.46 -17.51 -4.55
CA PRO A 576 -11.04 -17.01 -3.31
C PRO A 576 -12.29 -17.81 -2.90
N ALA A 577 -12.80 -17.59 -1.68
CA ALA A 577 -14.06 -18.17 -1.23
C ALA A 577 -15.27 -17.95 -2.19
N SER A 578 -15.28 -16.86 -2.97
CA SER A 578 -16.33 -16.60 -3.98
C SER A 578 -16.26 -17.51 -5.21
N SER A 579 -15.11 -18.13 -5.45
CA SER A 579 -14.89 -19.17 -6.47
C SER A 579 -15.26 -20.56 -5.99
N MET A 580 -15.64 -20.70 -4.72
CA MET A 580 -15.93 -21.98 -4.08
C MET A 580 -17.43 -22.17 -3.90
N ASN A 581 -17.88 -23.43 -3.80
CA ASN A 581 -19.27 -23.73 -3.51
C ASN A 581 -19.57 -23.46 -2.01
N PRO A 582 -20.38 -22.45 -1.67
CA PRO A 582 -20.62 -22.07 -0.28
C PRO A 582 -21.56 -23.05 0.44
N ASP A 583 -22.33 -23.84 -0.30
CA ASP A 583 -23.31 -24.76 0.27
C ASP A 583 -22.71 -26.14 0.58
N PHE A 584 -21.57 -26.47 -0.03
CA PHE A 584 -20.96 -27.80 0.08
C PHE A 584 -19.97 -27.89 1.26
N PRO A 585 -20.05 -28.93 2.12
CA PRO A 585 -19.22 -29.03 3.33
C PRO A 585 -17.72 -28.89 3.09
N VAL A 586 -17.19 -29.50 2.01
CA VAL A 586 -15.74 -29.50 1.73
C VAL A 586 -15.19 -28.09 1.53
N THR A 587 -15.98 -27.19 0.94
CA THR A 587 -15.52 -25.88 0.47
C THR A 587 -16.13 -24.68 1.21
N ARG A 588 -17.20 -24.86 2.00
CA ARG A 588 -17.99 -23.75 2.58
C ARG A 588 -17.21 -22.78 3.47
N ASN A 589 -16.21 -23.28 4.20
CA ASN A 589 -15.45 -22.49 5.18
C ASN A 589 -14.07 -22.06 4.67
N LEU A 590 -13.65 -22.55 3.49
CA LEU A 590 -12.33 -22.24 2.94
C LEU A 590 -12.29 -20.79 2.45
N GLN A 591 -11.18 -20.09 2.72
CA GLN A 591 -10.99 -18.68 2.41
C GLN A 591 -10.27 -18.47 1.07
N GLY A 592 -9.29 -19.32 0.77
CA GLY A 592 -8.57 -19.27 -0.51
C GLY A 592 -7.65 -20.46 -0.73
N ILE A 593 -7.55 -20.91 -1.98
CA ILE A 593 -6.65 -22.00 -2.42
C ILE A 593 -5.73 -21.46 -3.51
N LEU A 594 -4.42 -21.57 -3.32
CA LEU A 594 -3.45 -21.23 -4.38
C LEU A 594 -3.33 -22.39 -5.35
N PHE A 595 -3.62 -22.15 -6.62
CA PHE A 595 -3.37 -23.07 -7.72
C PHE A 595 -2.14 -22.62 -8.52
N ALA A 596 -1.42 -23.58 -9.11
CA ALA A 596 -0.34 -23.32 -10.05
C ALA A 596 -0.52 -24.25 -11.26
N SER A 597 -0.58 -23.70 -12.46
CA SER A 597 -0.69 -24.49 -13.71
C SER A 597 -1.88 -25.47 -13.75
N VAL A 598 -2.94 -25.17 -12.98
CA VAL A 598 -4.17 -25.96 -12.89
C VAL A 598 -4.87 -26.09 -14.23
N SER A 599 -5.42 -27.26 -14.54
CA SER A 599 -6.26 -27.48 -15.72
C SER A 599 -7.75 -27.41 -15.37
N ALA A 600 -8.63 -27.80 -16.30
CA ALA A 600 -10.07 -27.79 -16.13
C ALA A 600 -10.65 -29.20 -16.20
N VAL A 601 -11.65 -29.46 -15.34
CA VAL A 601 -12.51 -30.64 -15.37
C VAL A 601 -13.84 -30.24 -16.00
N VAL A 602 -14.32 -30.99 -16.99
CA VAL A 602 -15.60 -30.72 -17.65
C VAL A 602 -16.49 -31.96 -17.60
N PRO A 603 -17.81 -31.82 -17.32
CA PRO A 603 -18.72 -32.96 -17.38
C PRO A 603 -18.83 -33.49 -18.82
N ASP A 604 -18.79 -34.81 -18.98
CA ASP A 604 -18.96 -35.46 -20.30
C ASP A 604 -20.43 -35.84 -20.56
N GLY A 605 -21.37 -35.35 -19.74
CA GLY A 605 -22.81 -35.64 -19.85
C GLY A 605 -23.22 -37.08 -19.53
N GLY A 606 -22.29 -37.90 -19.02
CA GLY A 606 -22.45 -39.34 -18.85
C GLY A 606 -23.13 -39.81 -17.56
N ARG A 607 -22.57 -40.89 -16.99
CA ARG A 607 -23.11 -41.72 -15.88
C ARG A 607 -23.25 -40.99 -14.54
N SER A 608 -22.58 -39.86 -14.36
CA SER A 608 -22.48 -39.16 -13.07
C SER A 608 -23.17 -37.79 -13.08
N ALA A 609 -23.67 -37.37 -11.92
CA ALA A 609 -23.99 -35.97 -11.65
C ALA A 609 -22.68 -35.20 -11.40
N PHE A 610 -22.58 -33.97 -11.91
CA PHE A 610 -21.41 -33.12 -11.78
C PHE A 610 -21.74 -31.92 -10.89
N LEU A 611 -21.13 -31.86 -9.71
CA LEU A 611 -21.27 -30.75 -8.78
C LEU A 611 -19.94 -29.96 -8.76
N PRO A 612 -19.91 -28.71 -9.27
CA PRO A 612 -18.71 -27.91 -9.19
C PRO A 612 -18.40 -27.54 -7.73
N LEU A 613 -17.15 -27.73 -7.32
CA LEU A 613 -16.65 -27.38 -6.00
C LEU A 613 -15.85 -26.08 -6.04
N ILE A 614 -14.98 -25.94 -7.05
CA ILE A 614 -14.12 -24.77 -7.24
C ILE A 614 -14.13 -24.38 -8.72
N LYS A 615 -14.31 -23.09 -9.00
CA LYS A 615 -14.27 -22.51 -10.35
C LYS A 615 -13.20 -21.42 -10.49
N GLY A 616 -12.71 -21.20 -11.71
CA GLY A 616 -11.92 -20.02 -12.04
C GLY A 616 -12.75 -18.73 -11.94
N GLY A 617 -12.06 -17.60 -11.85
CA GLY A 617 -12.65 -16.26 -11.84
C GLY A 617 -13.31 -15.88 -13.16
N ASP A 618 -13.99 -14.72 -13.17
CA ASP A 618 -14.73 -14.24 -14.33
C ASP A 618 -13.79 -13.81 -15.47
N GLN A 619 -12.60 -13.28 -15.16
CA GLN A 619 -11.53 -13.03 -16.13
C GLN A 619 -10.54 -14.20 -16.20
N SER A 620 -11.07 -15.42 -16.32
CA SER A 620 -10.26 -16.60 -16.63
C SER A 620 -10.25 -16.92 -18.12
N GLY A 621 -9.21 -17.63 -18.56
CA GLY A 621 -9.01 -18.14 -19.92
C GLY A 621 -8.18 -19.42 -19.88
N VAL A 622 -7.78 -19.90 -21.05
CA VAL A 622 -6.91 -21.08 -21.17
C VAL A 622 -5.66 -20.74 -21.99
N LEU A 623 -4.55 -21.34 -21.60
CA LEU A 623 -3.28 -21.31 -22.34
C LEU A 623 -2.87 -22.75 -22.67
N SER A 624 -2.02 -22.93 -23.67
CA SER A 624 -1.40 -24.23 -23.95
C SER A 624 -0.50 -24.63 -22.79
N SER A 625 -0.55 -25.89 -22.33
CA SER A 625 0.36 -26.39 -21.28
C SER A 625 1.84 -26.25 -21.66
N GLY A 626 2.16 -26.14 -22.96
CA GLY A 626 3.50 -25.86 -23.46
C GLY A 626 4.14 -24.58 -22.89
N VAL A 627 3.35 -23.59 -22.46
CA VAL A 627 3.90 -22.37 -21.86
C VAL A 627 4.57 -22.64 -20.50
N VAL A 628 4.08 -23.64 -19.78
CA VAL A 628 4.65 -24.10 -18.50
C VAL A 628 5.88 -24.96 -18.77
N TYR A 629 5.80 -25.86 -19.77
CA TYR A 629 6.91 -26.73 -20.17
C TYR A 629 8.14 -25.93 -20.59
N GLU A 630 7.94 -24.84 -21.33
CA GLU A 630 9.01 -23.94 -21.78
C GLU A 630 9.50 -22.97 -20.69
N GLY A 631 8.88 -22.95 -19.50
CA GLY A 631 9.21 -22.03 -18.42
C GLY A 631 9.09 -20.56 -18.84
N LYS A 632 8.02 -20.20 -19.57
CA LYS A 632 7.80 -18.84 -20.04
C LYS A 632 7.77 -17.86 -18.87
N ASN A 633 8.36 -16.69 -19.06
CA ASN A 633 8.36 -15.66 -18.04
C ASN A 633 6.91 -15.16 -17.79
N PRO A 634 6.51 -14.90 -16.53
CA PRO A 634 5.17 -14.40 -16.21
C PRO A 634 4.72 -13.15 -16.99
N ALA A 635 5.65 -12.26 -17.36
CA ALA A 635 5.33 -11.09 -18.19
C ALA A 635 4.91 -11.47 -19.63
N ASP A 636 5.53 -12.51 -20.19
CA ASP A 636 5.17 -13.05 -21.51
C ASP A 636 3.80 -13.77 -21.45
N LEU A 637 3.55 -14.54 -20.38
CA LEU A 637 2.28 -15.21 -20.13
C LEU A 637 1.12 -14.21 -20.07
N LEU A 638 1.29 -13.11 -19.33
CA LEU A 638 0.30 -12.03 -19.25
C LEU A 638 0.02 -11.40 -20.63
N GLY A 639 1.02 -11.29 -21.50
CA GLY A 639 0.87 -10.80 -22.86
C GLY A 639 0.16 -11.76 -23.81
N MET A 640 0.26 -13.08 -23.56
CA MET A 640 -0.40 -14.14 -24.33
C MET A 640 -1.85 -14.38 -23.87
N PHE A 641 -2.15 -14.05 -22.62
CA PHE A 641 -3.43 -14.31 -21.97
C PHE A 641 -4.60 -13.53 -22.61
N LYS A 642 -5.72 -14.23 -22.82
CA LYS A 642 -7.01 -13.63 -23.20
C LYS A 642 -8.15 -14.30 -22.44
N PRO A 643 -9.02 -13.54 -21.74
CA PRO A 643 -10.20 -14.10 -21.13
C PRO A 643 -11.21 -14.53 -22.20
N ASP A 644 -11.92 -15.63 -21.97
CA ASP A 644 -12.92 -16.17 -22.92
C ASP A 644 -14.37 -16.13 -22.38
N GLY A 645 -14.57 -15.66 -21.14
CA GLY A 645 -15.86 -15.51 -20.47
C GLY A 645 -16.59 -16.83 -20.12
N LYS A 646 -15.95 -17.98 -20.29
CA LYS A 646 -16.53 -19.29 -19.92
C LYS A 646 -16.18 -19.65 -18.48
N LEU A 647 -17.02 -20.43 -17.80
CA LEU A 647 -16.67 -20.98 -16.49
C LEU A 647 -15.71 -22.17 -16.65
N LYS A 648 -14.64 -22.21 -15.85
CA LYS A 648 -13.68 -23.31 -15.78
C LYS A 648 -13.82 -23.94 -14.42
N PHE A 649 -14.05 -25.24 -14.35
CA PHE A 649 -14.13 -25.94 -13.08
C PHE A 649 -12.77 -26.54 -12.76
N LEU A 650 -12.18 -26.09 -11.65
CA LEU A 650 -10.86 -26.52 -11.19
C LEU A 650 -10.98 -27.78 -10.33
N ALA A 651 -12.10 -27.90 -9.60
CA ALA A 651 -12.46 -29.09 -8.85
C ALA A 651 -13.97 -29.35 -8.88
N ALA A 652 -14.35 -30.63 -8.84
CA ALA A 652 -15.74 -31.06 -8.87
C ALA A 652 -15.95 -32.38 -8.11
N LEU A 653 -17.18 -32.60 -7.64
CA LEU A 653 -17.66 -33.87 -7.13
C LEU A 653 -18.49 -34.57 -8.21
N LEU A 654 -18.19 -35.84 -8.46
CA LEU A 654 -18.90 -36.73 -9.36
C LEU A 654 -19.63 -37.80 -8.54
N ILE A 655 -20.95 -37.90 -8.72
CA ILE A 655 -21.77 -38.89 -8.02
C ILE A 655 -22.49 -39.76 -9.06
N GLU A 656 -22.40 -41.09 -8.92
CA GLU A 656 -23.10 -42.01 -9.84
C GLU A 656 -24.63 -41.81 -9.80
N LYS A 657 -25.26 -41.73 -10.98
CA LYS A 657 -26.72 -41.64 -11.09
C LYS A 657 -27.37 -43.03 -10.90
N ASN A 658 -28.54 -43.07 -10.25
CA ASN A 658 -29.46 -44.21 -10.27
C ASN A 658 -28.92 -45.53 -9.70
N LYS A 659 -28.10 -45.49 -8.64
CA LYS A 659 -27.71 -46.66 -7.85
C LYS A 659 -27.95 -46.46 -6.36
N LYS A 660 -28.17 -47.58 -5.65
CA LYS A 660 -28.36 -47.59 -4.18
C LYS A 660 -27.07 -47.22 -3.42
N ASN A 661 -25.91 -47.66 -3.93
CA ASN A 661 -24.58 -47.32 -3.41
C ASN A 661 -23.77 -46.64 -4.52
N PRO A 662 -23.91 -45.31 -4.70
CA PRO A 662 -23.19 -44.60 -5.74
C PRO A 662 -21.71 -44.43 -5.37
N PHE A 663 -20.81 -44.56 -6.35
CA PHE A 663 -19.45 -44.05 -6.17
C PHE A 663 -19.46 -42.53 -6.06
N GLU A 664 -18.46 -42.01 -5.37
CA GLU A 664 -18.20 -40.58 -5.28
C GLU A 664 -16.73 -40.31 -5.59
N VAL A 665 -16.50 -39.40 -6.54
CA VAL A 665 -15.15 -38.98 -6.93
C VAL A 665 -15.05 -37.47 -6.79
N ILE A 666 -14.21 -37.01 -5.86
CA ILE A 666 -13.78 -35.61 -5.83
C ILE A 666 -12.55 -35.52 -6.73
N VAL A 667 -12.64 -34.73 -7.80
CA VAL A 667 -11.55 -34.51 -8.74
C VAL A 667 -11.08 -33.06 -8.67
N ALA A 668 -9.76 -32.86 -8.58
CA ALA A 668 -9.09 -31.58 -8.73
C ALA A 668 -8.05 -31.67 -9.86
N ALA A 669 -8.00 -30.65 -10.73
CA ALA A 669 -7.16 -30.64 -11.93
C ALA A 669 -5.77 -30.01 -11.70
N ASP A 670 -5.28 -30.05 -10.48
CA ASP A 670 -3.93 -29.65 -10.10
C ASP A 670 -3.38 -30.63 -9.04
N THR A 671 -2.08 -30.90 -9.04
CA THR A 671 -1.36 -31.56 -7.95
C THR A 671 -0.33 -30.67 -7.27
N ASP A 672 0.08 -29.57 -7.87
CA ASP A 672 1.07 -28.67 -7.28
C ASP A 672 0.54 -27.96 -6.05
N PHE A 673 -0.77 -27.68 -6.00
CA PHE A 673 -1.39 -27.01 -4.87
C PHE A 673 -1.27 -27.77 -3.53
N ILE A 674 -0.95 -29.07 -3.53
CA ILE A 674 -0.73 -29.86 -2.30
C ILE A 674 0.74 -29.89 -1.85
N TYR A 675 1.66 -29.38 -2.67
CA TYR A 675 3.07 -29.30 -2.32
C TYR A 675 3.37 -28.10 -1.40
N ASP A 676 4.27 -28.30 -0.44
CA ASP A 676 4.38 -27.47 0.77
C ASP A 676 4.63 -25.98 0.50
N THR A 677 5.38 -25.64 -0.56
CA THR A 677 5.71 -24.24 -0.90
C THR A 677 4.51 -23.45 -1.41
N PHE A 678 3.47 -24.11 -1.92
CA PHE A 678 2.29 -23.44 -2.47
C PHE A 678 1.25 -23.09 -1.41
N TRP A 679 1.20 -23.81 -0.29
CA TRP A 679 0.17 -23.60 0.72
C TRP A 679 0.68 -23.28 2.12
N SER A 680 1.99 -23.40 2.35
CA SER A 680 2.59 -23.14 3.65
C SER A 680 3.88 -22.33 3.53
N SER A 681 4.20 -21.61 4.60
CA SER A 681 5.51 -21.02 4.81
C SER A 681 6.22 -21.79 5.91
N GLY A 682 7.36 -22.38 5.56
CA GLY A 682 8.27 -22.98 6.53
C GLY A 682 9.01 -21.89 7.31
N ARG A 683 8.87 -21.90 8.64
CA ARG A 683 9.72 -21.12 9.55
C ARG A 683 10.54 -22.05 10.41
N THR A 684 11.86 -21.97 10.27
CA THR A 684 12.76 -22.65 11.19
C THR A 684 12.84 -21.85 12.48
N ILE A 685 12.37 -22.43 13.58
CA ILE A 685 12.59 -21.91 14.93
C ILE A 685 13.44 -22.96 15.64
N LEU A 686 14.69 -22.60 16.00
CA LEU A 686 15.73 -23.54 16.46
C LEU A 686 16.05 -24.61 15.40
N GLU A 687 15.94 -25.89 15.75
CA GLU A 687 16.20 -27.05 14.86
C GLU A 687 14.93 -27.58 14.19
N ASN A 688 13.77 -26.97 14.44
CA ASN A 688 12.47 -27.45 13.94
C ASN A 688 11.85 -26.50 12.91
N ASN A 689 11.34 -27.08 11.84
CA ASN A 689 10.56 -26.37 10.83
C ASN A 689 9.07 -26.36 11.23
N TYR A 690 8.54 -25.16 11.44
CA TYR A 690 7.12 -24.91 11.61
C TYR A 690 6.49 -24.59 10.27
N PHE A 691 5.39 -25.26 9.98
CA PHE A 691 4.64 -25.04 8.75
C PHE A 691 3.44 -24.17 9.09
N ILE A 692 3.48 -22.95 8.60
CA ILE A 692 2.40 -21.99 8.78
C ILE A 692 1.55 -22.03 7.52
N PRO A 693 0.30 -22.52 7.57
CA PRO A 693 -0.56 -22.52 6.40
C PRO A 693 -0.85 -21.08 5.99
N LEU A 694 -0.54 -20.75 4.74
CA LEU A 694 -0.87 -19.47 4.10
C LEU A 694 -2.25 -19.52 3.45
N TYR A 695 -2.63 -20.70 2.96
CA TYR A 695 -3.86 -20.96 2.23
C TYR A 695 -4.52 -22.26 2.73
N ASP A 696 -5.78 -22.47 2.33
CA ASP A 696 -6.62 -23.58 2.78
C ASP A 696 -6.45 -24.85 1.95
N ASN A 697 -5.37 -24.99 1.19
CA ASN A 697 -5.13 -26.13 0.30
C ASN A 697 -5.12 -27.47 1.07
N ALA A 698 -4.42 -27.52 2.22
CA ALA A 698 -4.43 -28.70 3.08
C ALA A 698 -5.81 -28.99 3.67
N ASN A 699 -6.54 -27.95 4.09
CA ASN A 699 -7.91 -28.07 4.58
C ASN A 699 -8.85 -28.63 3.51
N PHE A 700 -8.69 -28.26 2.23
CA PHE A 700 -9.46 -28.83 1.13
C PHE A 700 -9.23 -30.34 0.97
N ILE A 701 -7.98 -30.80 1.03
CA ILE A 701 -7.65 -32.23 0.94
C ILE A 701 -8.22 -33.00 2.12
N LEU A 702 -7.98 -32.53 3.34
CA LEU A 702 -8.48 -33.18 4.55
C LEU A 702 -10.01 -33.20 4.58
N ASN A 703 -10.66 -32.08 4.23
CA ASN A 703 -12.13 -32.03 4.13
C ASN A 703 -12.67 -32.96 3.05
N SER A 704 -11.98 -33.09 1.92
CA SER A 704 -12.37 -34.01 0.83
C SER A 704 -12.29 -35.46 1.29
N LEU A 705 -11.21 -35.84 1.97
CA LEU A 705 -11.05 -37.19 2.53
C LEU A 705 -12.09 -37.48 3.60
N ASP A 706 -12.30 -36.55 4.54
CA ASP A 706 -13.28 -36.66 5.63
C ASP A 706 -14.72 -36.79 5.09
N TYR A 707 -15.08 -35.97 4.11
CA TYR A 707 -16.38 -36.08 3.44
C TYR A 707 -16.56 -37.44 2.74
N LEU A 708 -15.55 -37.87 1.97
CA LEU A 708 -15.57 -39.18 1.29
C LEU A 708 -15.60 -40.35 2.28
N ALA A 709 -14.96 -40.20 3.44
CA ALA A 709 -14.99 -41.14 4.54
C ALA A 709 -16.36 -41.21 5.23
N GLY A 710 -17.24 -40.23 5.00
CA GLY A 710 -18.49 -40.06 5.74
C GLY A 710 -18.29 -39.54 7.17
N ASP A 711 -17.17 -38.88 7.45
CA ASP A 711 -16.84 -38.27 8.73
C ASP A 711 -16.87 -36.73 8.61
N GLU A 712 -17.98 -36.10 8.95
CA GLU A 712 -18.10 -34.64 8.88
C GLU A 712 -17.67 -33.94 10.18
N THR A 713 -17.02 -34.67 11.11
CA THR A 713 -16.76 -34.17 12.46
C THR A 713 -15.87 -32.95 12.47
N LEU A 714 -14.81 -32.91 11.65
CA LEU A 714 -13.84 -31.82 11.62
C LEU A 714 -14.05 -30.81 10.48
N ILE A 715 -14.94 -31.10 9.52
CA ILE A 715 -15.11 -30.27 8.31
C ILE A 715 -15.55 -28.85 8.65
N ASP A 716 -16.51 -28.67 9.55
CA ASP A 716 -17.00 -27.33 9.94
C ASP A 716 -15.99 -26.52 10.77
N LEU A 717 -14.95 -27.17 11.27
CA LEU A 717 -13.87 -26.56 12.06
C LEU A 717 -12.75 -26.03 11.18
N ARG A 718 -12.39 -26.75 10.11
CA ARG A 718 -11.29 -26.38 9.21
C ARG A 718 -11.66 -25.17 8.33
N GLY A 719 -10.74 -24.21 8.22
CA GLY A 719 -10.93 -22.97 7.44
C GLY A 719 -11.71 -21.86 8.16
N ARG A 720 -12.24 -22.12 9.37
CA ARG A 720 -12.96 -21.13 10.17
C ARG A 720 -12.01 -20.12 10.83
N THR A 721 -11.52 -19.18 10.05
CA THR A 721 -10.67 -18.07 10.51
C THR A 721 -11.33 -16.72 10.31
N GLN A 722 -10.77 -15.67 10.90
CA GLN A 722 -11.26 -14.31 10.70
C GLN A 722 -11.13 -13.92 9.22
N LYS A 723 -12.26 -13.84 8.51
CA LYS A 723 -12.30 -13.42 7.10
C LYS A 723 -11.74 -12.01 6.94
N ILE A 724 -10.71 -11.85 6.10
CA ILE A 724 -10.18 -10.52 5.74
C ILE A 724 -11.17 -9.86 4.78
N ARG A 725 -12.04 -9.01 5.32
CA ARG A 725 -13.03 -8.24 4.56
C ARG A 725 -12.37 -7.02 3.95
N ARG A 726 -11.89 -7.11 2.69
CA ARG A 726 -11.26 -5.98 2.00
C ARG A 726 -12.31 -5.00 1.45
N PHE A 727 -11.89 -3.78 1.12
CA PHE A 727 -12.69 -2.90 0.26
C PHE A 727 -12.69 -3.44 -1.18
N GLU A 728 -13.51 -4.44 -1.45
CA GLU A 728 -13.65 -5.11 -2.76
C GLU A 728 -13.75 -4.10 -3.92
N GLY A 729 -14.52 -3.00 -3.76
CA GLY A 729 -14.61 -1.97 -4.79
C GLY A 729 -13.26 -1.31 -5.10
N ILE A 730 -12.48 -0.95 -4.07
CA ILE A 730 -11.15 -0.35 -4.24
C ILE A 730 -10.15 -1.38 -4.76
N GLU A 731 -10.25 -2.62 -4.30
CA GLU A 731 -9.36 -3.70 -4.73
C GLU A 731 -9.59 -4.07 -6.19
N ASN A 732 -10.84 -4.13 -6.65
CA ASN A 732 -11.19 -4.33 -8.05
C ASN A 732 -10.70 -3.18 -8.92
N MET A 733 -10.83 -1.92 -8.46
CA MET A 733 -10.25 -0.77 -9.15
C MET A 733 -8.72 -0.83 -9.21
N ARG A 734 -8.05 -1.27 -8.14
CA ARG A 734 -6.59 -1.50 -8.13
C ARG A 734 -6.20 -2.54 -9.17
N LYS A 735 -6.89 -3.69 -9.18
CA LYS A 735 -6.66 -4.78 -10.13
C LYS A 735 -6.88 -4.32 -11.57
N GLU A 736 -7.96 -3.60 -11.84
CA GLU A 736 -8.26 -3.08 -13.19
C GLU A 736 -7.24 -2.02 -13.64
N ASN A 737 -6.88 -1.08 -12.77
CA ASN A 737 -5.87 -0.07 -13.07
C ASN A 737 -4.51 -0.73 -13.32
N LEU A 738 -4.13 -1.74 -12.52
CA LEU A 738 -2.90 -2.50 -12.69
C LEU A 738 -2.91 -3.28 -14.02
N ARG A 739 -4.02 -3.93 -14.38
CA ARG A 739 -4.20 -4.60 -15.68
C ARG A 739 -3.97 -3.63 -16.83
N ASN A 740 -4.70 -2.52 -16.84
CA ASN A 740 -4.63 -1.53 -17.91
C ASN A 740 -3.23 -0.89 -17.98
N PHE A 741 -2.61 -0.68 -16.83
CA PHE A 741 -1.23 -0.21 -16.70
C PHE A 741 -0.25 -1.19 -17.35
N ARG A 742 -0.30 -2.48 -17.00
CA ARG A 742 0.64 -3.50 -17.52
C ARG A 742 0.50 -3.71 -19.02
N ILE A 743 -0.72 -3.74 -19.53
CA ILE A 743 -0.96 -3.85 -20.98
C ILE A 743 -0.30 -2.69 -21.73
N LYS A 744 -0.47 -1.45 -21.23
CA LYS A 744 0.14 -0.26 -21.84
C LYS A 744 1.66 -0.20 -21.63
N GLU A 745 2.13 -0.54 -20.44
CA GLU A 745 3.56 -0.59 -20.10
C GLU A 745 4.31 -1.56 -21.03
N ASN A 746 3.79 -2.78 -21.22
CA ASN A 746 4.38 -3.75 -22.13
C ASN A 746 4.33 -3.29 -23.59
N ASP A 747 3.25 -2.64 -24.02
CA ASP A 747 3.18 -2.09 -25.38
C ASP A 747 4.24 -1.02 -25.61
N ILE A 748 4.38 -0.09 -24.67
CA ILE A 748 5.40 0.96 -24.71
C ILE A 748 6.80 0.37 -24.65
N PHE A 749 7.06 -0.63 -23.81
CA PHE A 749 8.36 -1.31 -23.79
C PHE A 749 8.70 -1.97 -25.12
N ARG A 750 7.74 -2.66 -25.76
CA ARG A 750 7.95 -3.21 -27.12
C ARG A 750 8.27 -2.12 -28.13
N GLN A 751 7.58 -0.98 -28.07
CA GLN A 751 7.87 0.16 -28.93
C GLN A 751 9.25 0.76 -28.63
N ILE A 752 9.65 0.88 -27.35
CA ILE A 752 10.98 1.33 -26.92
C ILE A 752 12.05 0.40 -27.45
N ASP A 753 11.90 -0.91 -27.31
CA ASP A 753 12.91 -1.87 -27.77
C ASP A 753 13.00 -1.92 -29.29
N LYS A 754 11.87 -1.81 -30.01
CA LYS A 754 11.87 -1.65 -31.47
C LYS A 754 12.60 -0.37 -31.89
N THR A 755 12.37 0.73 -31.17
CA THR A 755 13.02 2.03 -31.43
C THR A 755 14.52 1.99 -31.10
N LYS A 756 14.91 1.33 -30.00
CA LYS A 756 16.32 1.10 -29.63
C LYS A 756 17.04 0.22 -30.65
N LYS A 757 16.40 -0.85 -31.14
CA LYS A 757 16.95 -1.70 -32.19
C LYS A 757 17.14 -0.93 -33.50
N ALA A 758 16.15 -0.12 -33.90
CA ALA A 758 16.29 0.75 -35.07
C ALA A 758 17.45 1.75 -34.91
N LEU A 759 17.61 2.32 -33.70
CA LEU A 759 18.74 3.21 -33.39
C LEU A 759 20.08 2.45 -33.45
N GLN A 760 20.15 1.24 -32.89
CA GLN A 760 21.33 0.37 -32.94
C GLN A 760 21.67 -0.06 -34.37
N GLU A 761 20.70 -0.31 -35.24
CA GLU A 761 20.91 -0.61 -36.65
C GLU A 761 21.51 0.59 -37.39
N VAL A 762 21.05 1.82 -37.10
CA VAL A 762 21.64 3.04 -37.67
C VAL A 762 23.08 3.25 -37.18
N PHE A 763 23.34 3.05 -35.88
CA PHE A 763 24.70 3.13 -35.31
C PHE A 763 25.62 1.96 -35.69
N GLY A 764 25.05 0.80 -36.02
CA GLY A 764 25.77 -0.42 -36.39
C GLY A 764 26.19 -0.48 -37.85
N LYS A 765 25.64 0.40 -38.70
CA LYS A 765 26.03 0.54 -40.12
C LYS A 765 27.38 1.23 -40.33
N ARG A 766 28.00 1.82 -39.29
CA ARG A 766 29.28 2.54 -39.38
C ARG A 766 30.18 2.25 -38.17
N GLU A 767 31.48 2.18 -38.40
CA GLU A 767 32.49 2.00 -37.34
C GLU A 767 32.57 3.24 -36.44
N PHE A 768 33.11 3.08 -35.23
CA PHE A 768 33.09 4.12 -34.18
C PHE A 768 33.73 5.45 -34.62
N GLU A 769 34.75 5.42 -35.49
CA GLU A 769 35.42 6.62 -36.02
C GLU A 769 34.61 7.35 -37.10
N GLU A 770 33.72 6.66 -37.83
CA GLU A 770 32.88 7.24 -38.90
C GLU A 770 31.56 7.85 -38.39
N ARG A 771 31.26 7.69 -37.09
CA ARG A 771 30.07 8.26 -36.43
C ARG A 771 30.10 9.78 -36.27
N ASN A 772 31.23 10.42 -36.52
CA ASN A 772 31.35 11.88 -36.55
C ASN A 772 30.96 12.49 -37.92
N ASN A 773 30.71 11.65 -38.95
CA ASN A 773 30.38 12.06 -40.31
C ASN A 773 28.94 11.67 -40.72
N PHE A 774 27.98 11.70 -39.79
CA PHE A 774 26.57 11.50 -40.17
C PHE A 774 26.11 12.63 -41.10
N THR A 775 25.40 12.27 -42.17
CA THR A 775 24.77 13.24 -43.06
C THR A 775 23.63 13.97 -42.35
N SER A 776 23.22 15.15 -42.84
CA SER A 776 22.09 15.91 -42.29
C SER A 776 20.81 15.07 -42.15
N ASP A 777 20.56 14.19 -43.12
CA ASP A 777 19.38 13.34 -43.16
C ASP A 777 19.46 12.19 -42.15
N GLU A 778 20.65 11.59 -41.95
CA GLU A 778 20.88 10.58 -40.93
C GLU A 778 20.81 11.16 -39.51
N LEU A 779 21.32 12.39 -39.31
CA LEU A 779 21.17 13.13 -38.06
C LEU A 779 19.70 13.43 -37.76
N ALA A 780 18.90 13.79 -38.78
CA ALA A 780 17.46 13.99 -38.63
C ALA A 780 16.73 12.69 -38.24
N VAL A 781 17.11 11.54 -38.81
CA VAL A 781 16.57 10.22 -38.42
C VAL A 781 16.96 9.84 -36.99
N ILE A 782 18.21 10.08 -36.59
CA ILE A 782 18.69 9.85 -35.22
C ILE A 782 17.95 10.76 -34.23
N ALA A 783 17.78 12.04 -34.55
CA ALA A 783 17.04 13.00 -33.74
C ALA A 783 15.57 12.60 -33.60
N GLY A 784 14.89 12.27 -34.70
CA GLY A 784 13.50 11.80 -34.67
C GLY A 784 13.32 10.49 -33.89
N THR A 785 14.30 9.58 -33.97
CA THR A 785 14.30 8.32 -33.21
C THR A 785 14.52 8.57 -31.71
N ARG A 786 15.40 9.51 -31.33
CA ARG A 786 15.58 9.95 -29.93
C ARG A 786 14.32 10.63 -29.39
N GLN A 787 13.71 11.53 -30.17
CA GLN A 787 12.46 12.19 -29.82
C GLN A 787 11.33 11.17 -29.59
N ARG A 788 11.22 10.16 -30.46
CA ARG A 788 10.25 9.07 -30.26
C ARG A 788 10.53 8.28 -28.99
N LEU A 789 11.79 7.98 -28.69
CA LEU A 789 12.17 7.28 -27.47
C LEU A 789 11.81 8.08 -26.20
N ASP A 790 12.07 9.39 -26.21
CA ASP A 790 11.73 10.26 -25.09
C ASP A 790 10.22 10.47 -24.95
N THR A 791 9.48 10.53 -26.06
CA THR A 791 8.01 10.53 -26.06
C THR A 791 7.46 9.26 -25.41
N LEU A 792 7.97 8.09 -25.79
CA LEU A 792 7.55 6.80 -25.22
C LEU A 792 7.89 6.70 -23.72
N ARG A 793 9.04 7.23 -23.30
CA ARG A 793 9.43 7.29 -21.88
C ARG A 793 8.53 8.24 -21.08
N SER A 794 8.18 9.38 -21.66
CA SER A 794 7.25 10.34 -21.07
C SER A 794 5.85 9.75 -20.94
N GLU A 795 5.36 9.05 -21.98
CA GLU A 795 4.09 8.33 -21.95
C GLU A 795 4.06 7.25 -20.85
N LEU A 796 5.15 6.50 -20.69
CA LEU A 796 5.30 5.53 -19.60
C LEU A 796 5.24 6.20 -18.22
N ALA A 797 5.91 7.34 -18.04
CA ALA A 797 5.88 8.10 -16.79
C ALA A 797 4.47 8.64 -16.49
N ALA A 798 3.79 9.20 -17.49
CA ALA A 798 2.42 9.70 -17.38
C ALA A 798 1.43 8.58 -17.03
N ILE A 799 1.61 7.39 -17.60
CA ILE A 799 0.78 6.21 -17.29
C ILE A 799 1.03 5.73 -15.85
N ARG A 800 2.29 5.74 -15.38
CA ARG A 800 2.63 5.42 -13.97
C ARG A 800 1.97 6.40 -13.00
N MET A 801 2.02 7.70 -13.29
CA MET A 801 1.37 8.73 -12.47
C MET A 801 -0.17 8.58 -12.47
N ASN A 802 -0.78 8.30 -13.62
CA ASN A 802 -2.24 8.16 -13.72
C ASN A 802 -2.78 6.86 -13.08
N MET A 803 -1.95 5.83 -12.85
CA MET A 803 -2.40 4.54 -12.29
C MET A 803 -3.08 4.68 -10.92
N HIS A 804 -2.63 5.63 -10.10
CA HIS A 804 -3.17 5.83 -8.75
C HIS A 804 -4.27 6.89 -8.70
N ARG A 805 -4.44 7.69 -9.76
CA ARG A 805 -5.33 8.86 -9.78
C ARG A 805 -6.78 8.50 -9.45
N ASN A 806 -7.29 7.41 -10.00
CA ASN A 806 -8.67 6.94 -9.74
C ASN A 806 -8.85 6.49 -8.27
N ILE A 807 -7.83 5.85 -7.69
CA ILE A 807 -7.85 5.39 -6.30
C ILE A 807 -7.74 6.59 -5.36
N GLU A 808 -6.87 7.55 -5.66
CA GLU A 808 -6.73 8.80 -4.91
C GLU A 808 -8.00 9.64 -4.96
N GLN A 809 -8.62 9.78 -6.13
CA GLN A 809 -9.92 10.46 -6.28
C GLN A 809 -11.01 9.79 -5.46
N THR A 810 -11.11 8.45 -5.50
CA THR A 810 -12.08 7.72 -4.69
C THR A 810 -11.78 7.87 -3.20
N GLY A 811 -10.50 7.78 -2.80
CA GLY A 811 -10.05 8.02 -1.44
C GLY A 811 -10.39 9.42 -0.95
N MET A 812 -10.21 10.44 -1.79
CA MET A 812 -10.59 11.83 -1.51
C MET A 812 -12.11 11.97 -1.34
N MET A 813 -12.91 11.33 -2.20
CA MET A 813 -14.37 11.33 -2.08
C MET A 813 -14.80 10.69 -0.76
N ILE A 814 -14.24 9.52 -0.42
CA ILE A 814 -14.49 8.82 0.85
C ILE A 814 -14.17 9.73 2.04
N LYS A 815 -13.02 10.42 2.02
CA LYS A 815 -12.65 11.39 3.06
C LYS A 815 -13.68 12.52 3.13
N PHE A 816 -14.11 13.05 2.00
CA PHE A 816 -15.09 14.13 1.96
C PHE A 816 -16.45 13.74 2.55
N VAL A 817 -17.01 12.61 2.11
CA VAL A 817 -18.32 12.12 2.56
C VAL A 817 -18.31 11.79 4.05
N ASN A 818 -17.23 11.18 4.54
CA ASN A 818 -17.18 10.73 5.93
C ASN A 818 -16.78 11.82 6.92
N ILE A 819 -15.96 12.80 6.50
CA ILE A 819 -15.48 13.87 7.40
C ILE A 819 -16.34 15.13 7.29
N TYR A 820 -16.65 15.59 6.08
CA TYR A 820 -17.15 16.95 5.87
C TYR A 820 -18.65 17.05 5.54
N LEU A 821 -19.24 16.02 4.90
CA LEU A 821 -20.63 16.08 4.42
C LEU A 821 -21.63 16.46 5.51
N VAL A 822 -21.67 15.71 6.61
CA VAL A 822 -22.67 15.91 7.68
C VAL A 822 -22.43 17.23 8.44
N PRO A 823 -21.19 17.58 8.84
CA PRO A 823 -20.89 18.91 9.37
C PRO A 823 -21.36 20.07 8.49
N LEU A 824 -21.11 19.99 7.18
CA LEU A 824 -21.49 21.02 6.23
C LEU A 824 -23.03 21.14 6.12
N LEU A 825 -23.74 20.01 6.10
CA LEU A 825 -25.21 20.00 6.12
C LEU A 825 -25.77 20.66 7.39
N ILE A 826 -25.17 20.41 8.56
CA ILE A 826 -25.56 21.07 9.81
C ILE A 826 -25.36 22.59 9.72
N LEU A 827 -24.20 23.03 9.22
CA LEU A 827 -23.89 24.46 9.04
C LEU A 827 -24.85 25.13 8.03
N LEU A 828 -25.17 24.47 6.92
CA LEU A 828 -26.13 24.95 5.92
C LEU A 828 -27.54 25.08 6.50
N LEU A 829 -27.99 24.09 7.28
CA LEU A 829 -29.30 24.14 7.95
C LEU A 829 -29.38 25.31 8.94
N LEU A 830 -28.30 25.59 9.68
CA LEU A 830 -28.22 26.73 10.59
C LEU A 830 -28.24 28.07 9.85
N ALA A 831 -27.49 28.18 8.75
CA ALA A 831 -27.49 29.38 7.91
C ALA A 831 -28.89 29.65 7.32
N ALA A 832 -29.56 28.61 6.82
CA ALA A 832 -30.92 28.71 6.29
C ALA A 832 -31.94 29.10 7.38
N ALA A 833 -31.82 28.54 8.59
CA ALA A 833 -32.67 28.91 9.73
C ALA A 833 -32.46 30.37 10.16
N GLY A 834 -31.21 30.83 10.17
CA GLY A 834 -30.86 32.23 10.44
C GLY A 834 -31.44 33.20 9.40
N ALA A 835 -31.34 32.86 8.10
CA ALA A 835 -31.88 33.65 7.01
C ALA A 835 -33.43 33.74 7.04
N LYS A 836 -34.13 32.63 7.31
CA LYS A 836 -35.61 32.62 7.47
C LYS A 836 -36.09 33.50 8.64
N GLY A 837 -35.31 33.59 9.71
CA GLY A 837 -35.57 34.50 10.83
C GLY A 837 -35.40 35.97 10.49
N PHE A 838 -34.61 36.30 9.46
CA PHE A 838 -34.40 37.65 8.97
C PHE A 838 -35.51 38.12 8.01
N TYR A 839 -36.02 37.21 7.17
CA TYR A 839 -37.09 37.51 6.19
C TYR A 839 -38.51 37.61 6.81
N ARG A 840 -38.79 36.95 7.94
CA ARG A 840 -40.05 37.15 8.69
C ARG A 840 -39.92 38.31 9.69
N ARG A 841 -39.85 39.54 9.17
CA ARG A 841 -39.88 40.77 9.99
C ARG A 841 -41.28 41.35 10.24
N GLY A 842 -42.35 40.66 9.83
CA GLY A 842 -43.73 41.11 10.07
C GLY A 842 -44.59 40.03 10.73
N GLY A 843 -45.08 40.31 11.94
CA GLY A 843 -46.32 39.77 12.49
C GLY A 843 -46.32 38.36 13.10
N LEU A 844 -46.70 38.31 14.38
CA LEU A 844 -47.40 37.24 15.12
C LEU A 844 -46.60 36.10 15.79
N SER A 845 -46.72 36.13 17.13
CA SER A 845 -46.84 35.04 18.12
C SER A 845 -45.68 34.05 18.33
N GLY A 846 -44.99 34.23 19.46
CA GLY A 846 -44.66 33.15 20.39
C GLY A 846 -43.83 31.97 19.90
N LYS A 847 -42.88 32.14 18.99
CA LYS A 847 -41.91 31.10 18.63
C LYS A 847 -40.49 31.48 19.03
N VAL A 848 -39.84 30.51 19.67
CA VAL A 848 -38.50 30.53 20.26
C VAL A 848 -37.49 31.24 19.35
N ARG A 849 -36.93 32.35 19.83
CA ARG A 849 -35.82 33.07 19.19
C ARG A 849 -34.49 32.42 19.59
N ILE A 850 -33.71 32.00 18.60
CA ILE A 850 -32.31 31.61 18.81
C ILE A 850 -31.49 32.91 18.93
N SER A 851 -30.97 33.22 20.11
CA SER A 851 -30.13 34.42 20.33
C SER A 851 -28.65 34.05 20.22
N PHE A 852 -27.92 34.72 19.32
CA PHE A 852 -26.49 34.51 19.11
C PHE A 852 -25.66 35.49 19.96
N ASN A 853 -25.06 35.01 21.06
CA ASN A 853 -24.13 35.80 21.88
C ASN A 853 -22.77 36.03 21.16
N ARG A 854 -21.98 37.03 21.58
CA ARG A 854 -20.66 37.38 21.00
C ARG A 854 -19.69 36.19 21.02
N GLU A 855 -19.60 35.47 22.14
CA GLU A 855 -18.78 34.26 22.28
C GLU A 855 -19.21 33.13 21.34
N PHE A 856 -20.51 33.02 21.06
CA PHE A 856 -21.01 32.07 20.08
C PHE A 856 -20.61 32.47 18.67
N LYS A 857 -20.71 33.76 18.32
CA LYS A 857 -20.28 34.25 17.00
C LYS A 857 -18.81 33.95 16.76
N THR A 858 -17.93 34.14 17.75
CA THR A 858 -16.52 33.76 17.64
C THR A 858 -16.33 32.25 17.50
N ALA A 859 -16.97 31.42 18.33
CA ALA A 859 -16.85 29.95 18.22
C ALA A 859 -17.38 29.41 16.88
N ALA A 860 -18.52 29.93 16.41
CA ALA A 860 -19.08 29.59 15.11
C ALA A 860 -18.18 30.05 13.96
N VAL A 861 -17.64 31.26 14.02
CA VAL A 861 -16.67 31.75 13.03
C VAL A 861 -15.42 30.89 13.01
N VAL A 862 -14.87 30.51 14.17
CA VAL A 862 -13.69 29.61 14.23
C VAL A 862 -14.02 28.24 13.66
N THR A 863 -15.19 27.68 13.97
CA THR A 863 -15.60 26.36 13.44
C THR A 863 -15.83 26.41 11.93
N VAL A 864 -16.45 27.48 11.43
CA VAL A 864 -16.62 27.72 9.99
C VAL A 864 -15.27 27.96 9.33
N LEU A 865 -14.35 28.70 9.94
CA LEU A 865 -13.00 28.92 9.41
C LEU A 865 -12.18 27.63 9.39
N LEU A 866 -12.30 26.76 10.41
CA LEU A 866 -11.63 25.45 10.42
C LEU A 866 -12.23 24.50 9.39
N ALA A 867 -13.57 24.48 9.26
CA ALA A 867 -14.24 23.69 8.23
C ALA A 867 -13.92 24.23 6.83
N ALA A 868 -13.87 25.55 6.65
CA ALA A 868 -13.49 26.19 5.41
C ALA A 868 -12.01 25.99 5.10
N ALA A 869 -11.10 26.06 6.08
CA ALA A 869 -9.69 25.76 5.90
C ALA A 869 -9.48 24.29 5.54
N GLY A 870 -10.22 23.36 6.17
CA GLY A 870 -10.22 21.95 5.79
C GLY A 870 -10.78 21.73 4.38
N GLY A 871 -11.87 22.40 4.03
CA GLY A 871 -12.46 22.36 2.69
C GLY A 871 -11.59 23.01 1.61
N VAL A 872 -10.91 24.13 1.93
CA VAL A 872 -9.96 24.80 1.05
C VAL A 872 -8.70 23.97 0.92
N SER A 873 -8.17 23.38 2.00
CA SER A 873 -7.07 22.42 1.93
C SER A 873 -7.45 21.25 1.02
N PHE A 874 -8.67 20.73 1.14
CA PHE A 874 -9.18 19.68 0.25
C PHE A 874 -9.25 20.14 -1.21
N LEU A 875 -9.76 21.35 -1.48
CA LEU A 875 -9.83 21.92 -2.84
C LEU A 875 -8.43 22.21 -3.42
N LEU A 876 -7.49 22.67 -2.60
CA LEU A 876 -6.10 22.92 -3.00
C LEU A 876 -5.37 21.63 -3.34
N THR A 877 -5.55 20.57 -2.53
CA THR A 877 -5.03 19.24 -2.85
C THR A 877 -5.67 18.67 -4.14
N MET A 878 -6.93 19.03 -4.42
CA MET A 878 -7.60 18.64 -5.65
C MET A 878 -7.11 19.42 -6.88
N SER A 879 -6.64 20.66 -6.72
CA SER A 879 -6.09 21.49 -7.80
C SER A 879 -4.63 21.21 -8.12
N ASP A 880 -3.83 20.73 -7.16
CA ASP A 880 -2.40 20.41 -7.36
C ASP A 880 -2.15 19.12 -8.17
N ALA A 881 -3.21 18.41 -8.59
CA ALA A 881 -3.11 17.17 -9.36
C ALA A 881 -2.77 17.37 -10.86
N GLY A 882 -2.07 18.45 -11.23
CA GLY A 882 -1.50 18.62 -12.56
C GLY A 882 -1.36 20.07 -13.00
N ASP A 883 -0.21 20.68 -12.73
CA ASP A 883 0.19 21.87 -13.47
C ASP A 883 0.66 21.44 -14.87
N GLY A 884 -0.24 21.59 -15.84
CA GLY A 884 -0.13 21.09 -17.22
C GLY A 884 0.90 21.80 -18.11
N TYR A 885 2.05 22.20 -17.58
CA TYR A 885 3.14 22.85 -18.34
C TYR A 885 4.37 21.96 -18.54
N GLU A 886 4.62 20.98 -17.66
CA GLU A 886 5.80 20.11 -17.77
C GLU A 886 5.86 19.37 -19.11
N ASN A 887 7.03 19.39 -19.76
CA ASN A 887 7.31 18.80 -21.07
C ASN A 887 6.59 19.44 -22.28
N ARG A 888 6.00 20.63 -22.13
CA ARG A 888 5.56 21.41 -23.29
C ARG A 888 6.71 22.23 -23.89
N PRO A 889 6.76 22.41 -25.22
CA PRO A 889 7.73 23.29 -25.86
C PRO A 889 7.67 24.71 -25.27
N VAL A 890 8.84 25.27 -24.96
CA VAL A 890 8.99 26.61 -24.38
C VAL A 890 8.71 27.69 -25.44
N PHE A 891 9.14 27.44 -26.67
CA PHE A 891 8.97 28.33 -27.81
C PHE A 891 8.03 27.70 -28.85
N GLU A 892 6.72 27.87 -28.66
CA GLU A 892 5.71 27.30 -29.56
C GLU A 892 5.90 27.82 -31.00
N GLY A 893 6.07 26.89 -31.96
CA GLY A 893 6.26 27.20 -33.37
C GLY A 893 7.68 27.58 -33.80
N LEU A 894 8.65 27.66 -32.87
CA LEU A 894 10.06 27.93 -33.22
C LEU A 894 10.68 26.78 -34.03
N THR A 895 10.29 25.53 -33.76
CA THR A 895 10.74 24.35 -34.53
C THR A 895 10.37 24.45 -36.01
N GLU A 896 9.18 25.00 -36.33
CA GLU A 896 8.71 25.17 -37.71
C GLU A 896 9.36 26.38 -38.40
N LYS A 897 9.76 27.39 -37.62
CA LYS A 897 10.34 28.66 -38.09
C LYS A 897 11.86 28.75 -37.92
N LEU A 898 12.53 27.64 -37.57
CA LEU A 898 13.95 27.63 -37.27
C LEU A 898 14.81 28.12 -38.46
N ASN A 899 14.36 27.78 -39.67
CA ASN A 899 15.02 28.21 -40.91
C ASN A 899 14.76 29.68 -41.26
N ASP A 900 13.73 30.29 -40.68
CA ASP A 900 13.30 31.67 -40.88
C ASP A 900 14.04 32.66 -39.97
N VAL A 901 14.86 32.17 -39.03
CA VAL A 901 15.72 33.02 -38.19
C VAL A 901 16.83 33.61 -39.06
N GLU A 902 16.85 34.94 -39.18
CA GLU A 902 17.81 35.70 -39.99
C GLU A 902 18.83 36.45 -39.13
N LYS A 903 18.51 36.76 -37.87
CA LYS A 903 19.40 37.43 -36.93
C LYS A 903 19.32 36.85 -35.51
N VAL A 904 20.46 36.69 -34.85
CA VAL A 904 20.59 36.26 -33.46
C VAL A 904 21.40 37.30 -32.70
N VAL A 905 20.84 37.88 -31.64
CA VAL A 905 21.49 38.89 -30.80
C VAL A 905 21.64 38.33 -29.39
N LEU A 906 22.86 38.38 -28.86
CA LEU A 906 23.21 38.01 -27.49
C LEU A 906 23.72 39.26 -26.76
N THR A 907 23.09 39.62 -25.66
CA THR A 907 23.48 40.80 -24.85
C THR A 907 23.79 40.35 -23.42
N SER A 908 24.97 40.68 -22.91
CA SER A 908 25.39 40.40 -21.54
C SER A 908 25.98 41.68 -20.90
N ALA A 909 26.42 41.59 -19.63
CA ALA A 909 27.15 42.68 -18.98
C ALA A 909 28.53 42.95 -19.63
N GLU A 910 29.09 42.00 -20.37
CA GLU A 910 30.41 42.08 -21.00
C GLU A 910 30.38 42.70 -22.40
N GLY A 911 29.22 42.68 -23.08
CA GLY A 911 29.05 43.24 -24.42
C GLY A 911 27.83 42.69 -25.16
N GLU A 912 27.68 43.09 -26.42
CA GLU A 912 26.64 42.60 -27.33
C GLU A 912 27.29 41.94 -28.55
N LEU A 913 26.77 40.78 -28.93
CA LEU A 913 27.23 40.00 -30.07
C LEU A 913 26.05 39.69 -31.00
N SER A 914 26.15 40.12 -32.25
CA SER A 914 25.07 40.01 -33.23
C SER A 914 25.50 39.20 -34.46
N PHE A 915 24.75 38.15 -34.77
CA PHE A 915 24.94 37.32 -35.96
C PHE A 915 23.80 37.54 -36.95
N PHE A 916 24.12 37.63 -38.23
CA PHE A 916 23.14 37.72 -39.30
C PHE A 916 23.41 36.67 -40.38
N LYS A 917 22.35 36.27 -41.08
CA LYS A 917 22.42 35.24 -42.12
C LYS A 917 22.43 35.89 -43.51
N GLU A 918 23.46 35.61 -44.30
CA GLU A 918 23.62 36.09 -45.68
C GLU A 918 23.91 34.89 -46.60
N ASP A 919 23.14 34.72 -47.67
CA ASP A 919 23.23 33.57 -48.60
C ASP A 919 23.21 32.18 -47.90
N GLY A 920 22.47 32.08 -46.81
CA GLY A 920 22.36 30.83 -46.02
C GLY A 920 23.49 30.59 -45.03
N VAL A 921 24.47 31.49 -44.92
CA VAL A 921 25.64 31.40 -44.04
C VAL A 921 25.56 32.46 -42.94
N TRP A 922 25.80 32.06 -41.69
CA TRP A 922 25.90 32.97 -40.55
C TRP A 922 27.21 33.75 -40.57
N LYS A 923 27.11 35.08 -40.46
CA LYS A 923 28.23 36.02 -40.35
C LYS A 923 28.07 36.87 -39.09
N LEU A 924 29.19 37.40 -38.60
CA LEU A 924 29.21 38.29 -37.45
C LEU A 924 29.05 39.75 -37.90
N GLU A 925 28.14 40.48 -37.27
CA GLU A 925 27.91 41.90 -37.54
C GLU A 925 29.09 42.74 -37.04
N GLY A 926 29.73 43.51 -37.92
CA GLY A 926 30.92 44.32 -37.61
C GLY A 926 32.26 43.68 -37.98
N GLU A 927 32.35 42.35 -38.13
CA GLU A 927 33.60 41.64 -38.47
C GLU A 927 33.39 40.57 -39.57
N PRO A 928 33.26 40.96 -40.85
CA PRO A 928 32.91 40.04 -41.94
C PRO A 928 33.97 38.95 -42.23
N CYS A 929 35.22 39.15 -41.81
CA CYS A 929 36.32 38.19 -41.95
C CYS A 929 36.41 37.16 -40.82
N ALA A 930 35.62 37.31 -39.76
CA ALA A 930 35.55 36.35 -38.68
C ALA A 930 34.67 35.16 -39.11
N VAL A 931 35.31 34.03 -39.43
CA VAL A 931 34.57 32.84 -39.89
C VAL A 931 33.81 32.23 -38.72
N VAL A 932 32.48 32.25 -38.78
CA VAL A 932 31.60 31.77 -37.71
C VAL A 932 31.39 30.25 -37.78
N TYR A 933 31.34 29.57 -36.63
CA TYR A 933 30.95 28.16 -36.54
C TYR A 933 29.46 27.99 -36.84
N GLN A 934 29.13 27.66 -38.09
CA GLN A 934 27.76 27.47 -38.56
C GLN A 934 26.98 26.46 -37.71
N GLU A 935 27.63 25.36 -37.33
CA GLU A 935 27.03 24.30 -36.52
C GLU A 935 26.80 24.71 -35.07
N ARG A 936 27.60 25.64 -34.53
CA ARG A 936 27.46 26.10 -33.14
C ARG A 936 26.18 26.91 -33.01
N ILE A 937 25.92 27.82 -33.94
CA ILE A 937 24.65 28.56 -34.04
C ILE A 937 23.48 27.61 -34.34
N GLY A 938 23.66 26.66 -35.28
CA GLY A 938 22.64 25.65 -35.58
C GLY A 938 22.28 24.79 -34.37
N ARG A 939 23.26 24.36 -33.58
CA ARG A 939 23.05 23.61 -32.33
C ARG A 939 22.37 24.45 -31.27
N PHE A 940 22.78 25.70 -31.10
CA PHE A 940 22.15 26.64 -30.17
C PHE A 940 20.65 26.81 -30.48
N LEU A 941 20.32 27.10 -31.75
CA LEU A 941 18.93 27.24 -32.20
C LEU A 941 18.13 25.94 -32.06
N ALA A 942 18.74 24.78 -32.37
CA ALA A 942 18.09 23.48 -32.19
C ALA A 942 17.79 23.17 -30.72
N VAL A 943 18.72 23.45 -29.81
CA VAL A 943 18.52 23.29 -28.35
C VAL A 943 17.37 24.18 -27.86
N LEU A 944 17.26 25.41 -28.37
CA LEU A 944 16.14 26.29 -28.05
C LEU A 944 14.81 25.77 -28.60
N ALA A 945 14.79 25.24 -29.83
CA ALA A 945 13.58 24.67 -30.42
C ALA A 945 13.08 23.42 -29.66
N ASP A 946 13.99 22.64 -29.08
CA ASP A 946 13.69 21.44 -28.28
C ASP A 946 13.51 21.73 -26.77
N ALA A 947 13.67 22.99 -26.35
CA ALA A 947 13.54 23.36 -24.95
C ALA A 947 12.12 23.11 -24.45
N VAL A 948 11.99 22.39 -23.33
CA VAL A 948 10.70 22.14 -22.68
C VAL A 948 10.67 22.69 -21.26
N TYR A 949 9.48 23.10 -20.80
CA TYR A 949 9.28 23.48 -19.41
C TYR A 949 9.55 22.29 -18.49
N TYR A 950 10.39 22.50 -17.47
CA TYR A 950 10.72 21.49 -16.46
C TYR A 950 10.04 21.81 -15.13
N GLU A 951 10.16 23.04 -14.63
CA GLU A 951 9.55 23.43 -13.36
C GLU A 951 9.26 24.94 -13.32
N LYS A 952 8.14 25.34 -12.72
CA LYS A 952 7.81 26.74 -12.46
C LYS A 952 8.52 27.22 -11.19
N LYS A 953 9.18 28.40 -11.21
CA LYS A 953 9.99 28.87 -10.06
C LYS A 953 9.41 30.04 -9.28
N SER A 954 9.50 31.25 -9.82
CA SER A 954 9.13 32.47 -9.08
C SER A 954 8.57 33.53 -10.01
N ASP A 955 7.56 34.23 -9.56
CA ASP A 955 6.95 35.41 -10.21
C ASP A 955 7.30 36.73 -9.48
N LYS A 956 8.22 36.69 -8.52
CA LYS A 956 8.64 37.86 -7.72
C LYS A 956 10.00 38.42 -8.15
N ALA A 957 10.07 39.75 -8.26
CA ALA A 957 11.26 40.49 -8.74
C ALA A 957 12.48 40.35 -7.84
N GLU A 958 12.25 40.33 -6.53
CA GLU A 958 13.27 40.21 -5.50
C GLU A 958 14.12 38.93 -5.59
N TYR A 959 13.65 37.90 -6.29
CA TYR A 959 14.34 36.62 -6.41
C TYR A 959 15.08 36.42 -7.73
N LEU A 960 15.03 37.38 -8.67
CA LEU A 960 15.69 37.24 -9.98
C LEU A 960 17.20 37.00 -9.87
N SER A 961 17.87 37.69 -8.95
CA SER A 961 19.31 37.53 -8.70
C SER A 961 19.69 36.12 -8.24
N ARG A 962 18.79 35.41 -7.54
CA ARG A 962 19.05 34.02 -7.09
C ARG A 962 19.14 33.04 -8.26
N PHE A 963 18.50 33.36 -9.37
CA PHE A 963 18.47 32.54 -10.59
C PHE A 963 19.48 33.01 -11.65
N GLY A 964 20.27 34.05 -11.37
CA GLY A 964 21.17 34.67 -12.34
C GLY A 964 20.45 35.53 -13.38
N LEU A 965 19.19 35.92 -13.13
CA LEU A 965 18.34 36.70 -14.05
C LEU A 965 18.26 38.18 -13.68
N ALA A 966 19.30 38.73 -13.03
CA ALA A 966 19.38 40.17 -12.80
C ALA A 966 19.50 40.90 -14.15
N PRO A 967 19.02 42.16 -14.29
CA PRO A 967 19.17 42.91 -15.54
C PRO A 967 20.61 42.91 -16.04
N SER A 968 20.83 42.77 -17.35
CA SER A 968 22.17 42.75 -17.97
C SER A 968 22.98 44.03 -17.69
N SER A 969 22.32 45.14 -17.40
CA SER A 969 22.92 46.42 -17.00
C SER A 969 23.37 46.52 -15.54
N ALA A 970 23.06 45.52 -14.70
CA ALA A 970 23.49 45.51 -13.30
C ALA A 970 24.93 45.01 -13.17
N GLU A 971 25.73 45.65 -12.30
CA GLU A 971 27.13 45.30 -12.07
C GLU A 971 27.25 43.86 -11.53
N GLY A 972 27.98 43.00 -12.25
CA GLY A 972 28.15 41.58 -11.92
C GLY A 972 26.98 40.66 -12.31
N SER A 973 26.10 41.08 -13.23
CA SER A 973 25.01 40.24 -13.74
C SER A 973 25.52 39.07 -14.60
N GLU A 974 25.05 37.86 -14.30
CA GLU A 974 25.29 36.63 -15.09
C GLU A 974 24.22 36.41 -16.18
N SER A 975 23.27 37.33 -16.33
CA SER A 975 22.14 37.17 -17.26
C SER A 975 22.55 37.46 -18.70
N VAL A 976 22.16 36.57 -19.60
CA VAL A 976 22.31 36.75 -21.06
C VAL A 976 20.93 36.95 -21.68
N GLU A 977 20.72 38.09 -22.31
CA GLU A 977 19.51 38.39 -23.07
C GLU A 977 19.69 37.88 -24.50
N VAL A 978 18.71 37.11 -24.98
CA VAL A 978 18.72 36.47 -26.29
C VAL A 978 17.52 36.98 -27.08
N ARG A 979 17.79 37.56 -28.25
CA ARG A 979 16.77 37.97 -29.21
C ARG A 979 16.97 37.26 -30.55
N LEU A 980 15.92 36.59 -31.02
CA LEU A 980 15.87 35.94 -32.33
C LEU A 980 14.95 36.75 -33.24
N GLU A 981 15.44 37.15 -34.41
CA GLU A 981 14.68 37.92 -35.39
C GLU A 981 14.60 37.17 -36.73
N GLY A 982 13.42 37.22 -37.36
CA GLY A 982 13.19 36.75 -38.72
C GLY A 982 13.03 37.90 -39.72
N ALA A 983 12.57 37.59 -40.93
CA ALA A 983 12.44 38.55 -42.02
C ALA A 983 11.75 39.86 -41.60
N LYS A 984 12.31 41.00 -42.08
CA LYS A 984 11.90 42.38 -41.75
C LYS A 984 11.94 42.71 -40.25
N ASN A 985 12.93 42.20 -39.52
CA ASN A 985 13.14 42.41 -38.07
C ASN A 985 11.92 41.99 -37.21
N SER A 986 11.25 40.91 -37.59
CA SER A 986 10.16 40.35 -36.78
C SER A 986 10.73 39.55 -35.62
N VAL A 987 10.37 39.91 -34.37
CA VAL A 987 10.87 39.21 -33.18
C VAL A 987 10.20 37.85 -33.06
N LEU A 988 10.97 36.78 -33.19
CA LEU A 988 10.52 35.39 -33.09
C LEU A 988 10.60 34.86 -31.66
N ALA A 989 11.62 35.29 -30.90
CA ALA A 989 11.75 35.02 -29.47
C ALA A 989 12.57 36.12 -28.80
N ASP A 990 12.17 36.53 -27.59
CA ASP A 990 12.88 37.50 -26.76
C ASP A 990 12.79 37.07 -25.29
N PHE A 991 13.94 36.69 -24.72
CA PHE A 991 14.02 36.13 -23.39
C PHE A 991 15.41 36.32 -22.77
N SER A 992 15.46 36.22 -21.45
CA SER A 992 16.69 36.24 -20.65
C SER A 992 16.98 34.84 -20.13
N VAL A 993 18.25 34.44 -20.19
CA VAL A 993 18.78 33.20 -19.63
C VAL A 993 19.65 33.55 -18.43
N GLY A 994 19.36 32.95 -17.29
CA GLY A 994 20.15 33.08 -16.07
C GLY A 994 21.15 31.95 -15.96
N ARG A 995 21.30 31.36 -14.77
CA ARG A 995 22.18 30.20 -14.61
C ARG A 995 21.74 29.04 -15.50
N TYR A 996 22.69 28.47 -16.22
CA TYR A 996 22.55 27.33 -17.13
C TYR A 996 23.55 26.22 -16.75
N ASP A 997 23.52 25.08 -17.45
CA ASP A 997 24.27 23.84 -17.12
C ASP A 997 23.89 23.15 -15.79
N ILE A 998 22.65 23.32 -15.34
CA ILE A 998 22.17 22.72 -14.09
C ILE A 998 21.91 21.22 -14.32
N ASP A 999 22.63 20.35 -13.62
CA ASP A 999 22.38 18.89 -13.68
C ASP A 999 21.07 18.54 -12.96
N ILE A 1000 20.11 18.03 -13.74
CA ILE A 1000 18.81 17.55 -13.24
C ILE A 1000 18.74 16.02 -13.21
N GLY A 1001 19.88 15.34 -13.38
CA GLY A 1001 20.04 13.90 -13.31
C GLY A 1001 19.97 13.18 -14.66
N ARG A 1002 20.57 11.99 -14.73
CA ARG A 1002 20.64 11.12 -15.93
C ARG A 1002 21.28 11.79 -17.16
N GLY A 1003 22.17 12.76 -16.95
CA GLY A 1003 22.88 13.47 -18.01
C GLY A 1003 22.05 14.54 -18.71
N ALA A 1004 20.91 14.96 -18.14
CA ALA A 1004 20.13 16.08 -18.64
C ALA A 1004 20.53 17.39 -17.94
N ARG A 1005 20.63 18.47 -18.72
CA ARG A 1005 20.92 19.82 -18.24
C ARG A 1005 19.69 20.71 -18.28
N ALA A 1006 19.69 21.73 -17.43
CA ALA A 1006 18.63 22.72 -17.32
C ALA A 1006 19.18 24.15 -17.25
N ALA A 1007 18.31 25.10 -17.58
CA ALA A 1007 18.59 26.53 -17.49
C ALA A 1007 17.39 27.29 -16.92
N TYR A 1008 17.65 28.42 -16.26
CA TYR A 1008 16.59 29.35 -15.88
C TYR A 1008 16.34 30.36 -16.99
N ILE A 1009 15.07 30.56 -17.34
CA ILE A 1009 14.68 31.57 -18.33
C ILE A 1009 13.56 32.48 -17.81
N ARG A 1010 13.50 33.68 -18.39
CA ARG A 1010 12.39 34.62 -18.21
C ARG A 1010 12.13 35.37 -19.52
N PHE A 1011 10.89 35.39 -19.97
CA PHE A 1011 10.48 36.13 -21.16
C PHE A 1011 10.37 37.64 -20.90
N ALA A 1012 10.59 38.46 -21.92
CA ALA A 1012 10.55 39.92 -21.79
C ALA A 1012 9.16 40.47 -21.39
N ASP A 1013 8.09 39.80 -21.83
CA ASP A 1013 6.69 40.20 -21.64
C ASP A 1013 6.04 39.65 -20.35
N LYS A 1014 6.74 38.78 -19.61
CA LYS A 1014 6.18 38.07 -18.44
C LYS A 1014 7.12 38.12 -17.25
N PHE A 1015 6.56 38.48 -16.10
CA PHE A 1015 7.28 38.46 -14.83
C PHE A 1015 7.23 37.07 -14.18
N GLN A 1016 7.71 36.04 -14.87
CA GLN A 1016 7.72 34.64 -14.41
C GLN A 1016 9.02 33.95 -14.81
N VAL A 1017 9.71 33.36 -13.82
CA VAL A 1017 10.90 32.52 -14.00
C VAL A 1017 10.48 31.07 -14.17
N TRP A 1018 11.05 30.42 -15.18
CA TRP A 1018 10.91 28.99 -15.45
C TRP A 1018 12.26 28.32 -15.41
N MET A 1019 12.30 27.08 -14.91
CA MET A 1019 13.38 26.15 -15.21
C MET A 1019 12.98 25.38 -16.47
N ILE A 1020 13.85 25.37 -17.46
CA ILE A 1020 13.67 24.62 -18.70
C ILE A 1020 14.70 23.51 -18.81
N LYS A 1021 14.31 22.38 -19.37
CA LYS A 1021 15.24 21.31 -19.73
C LYS A 1021 15.81 21.65 -21.11
N ALA A 1022 17.02 22.18 -21.11
CA ALA A 1022 17.77 22.57 -22.30
C ALA A 1022 19.27 22.53 -21.99
N ASP A 1023 20.05 21.93 -22.89
CA ASP A 1023 21.50 21.83 -22.77
C ASP A 1023 22.17 23.03 -23.45
N LEU A 1024 22.00 24.20 -22.82
CA LEU A 1024 22.58 25.45 -23.30
C LEU A 1024 24.06 25.49 -22.93
N ILE A 1025 24.92 25.18 -23.89
CA ILE A 1025 26.38 25.12 -23.71
C ILE A 1025 27.06 26.43 -24.17
N ASP A 1026 26.39 27.21 -25.03
CA ASP A 1026 26.99 28.34 -25.76
C ASP A 1026 26.16 29.63 -25.65
N LEU A 1027 26.48 30.48 -24.67
CA LEU A 1027 25.83 31.78 -24.42
C LEU A 1027 26.84 32.93 -24.20
N SER A 1028 28.12 32.69 -24.52
CA SER A 1028 29.20 33.67 -24.38
C SER A 1028 29.01 34.83 -25.35
N THR A 1029 29.30 36.06 -24.92
CA THR A 1029 29.37 37.24 -25.79
C THR A 1029 30.77 37.47 -26.37
N ASN A 1030 31.72 36.54 -26.12
CA ASN A 1030 33.07 36.60 -26.66
C ASN A 1030 33.13 36.10 -28.11
N VAL A 1031 33.65 36.93 -29.02
CA VAL A 1031 33.80 36.64 -30.45
C VAL A 1031 34.62 35.37 -30.72
N ALA A 1032 35.67 35.12 -29.92
CA ALA A 1032 36.58 34.01 -30.14
C ALA A 1032 35.91 32.64 -29.92
N ASP A 1033 34.86 32.59 -29.09
CA ASP A 1033 34.10 31.36 -28.88
C ASP A 1033 33.28 31.01 -30.13
N TRP A 1034 32.71 31.98 -30.82
CA TRP A 1034 31.81 31.73 -31.95
C TRP A 1034 32.49 31.58 -33.30
N THR A 1035 33.80 31.83 -33.37
CA THR A 1035 34.55 31.92 -34.62
C THR A 1035 35.76 31.00 -34.65
N TYR A 1036 36.29 30.73 -35.85
CA TYR A 1036 37.59 30.09 -36.04
C TYR A 1036 38.71 31.08 -35.66
N GLY A 1037 38.72 31.56 -34.42
CA GLY A 1037 39.52 32.72 -33.97
C GLY A 1037 41.01 32.47 -33.75
N SER A 1038 41.53 31.28 -34.07
CA SER A 1038 42.94 30.90 -33.90
C SER A 1038 43.62 30.56 -35.23
N LEU A 1039 44.95 30.70 -35.29
CA LEU A 1039 45.73 30.42 -36.50
C LEU A 1039 45.62 28.96 -36.98
N TRP A 1040 45.32 28.03 -36.09
CA TRP A 1040 44.98 26.65 -36.44
C TRP A 1040 43.75 26.19 -35.66
N ASN A 1041 42.96 25.32 -36.28
CA ASN A 1041 41.81 24.68 -35.66
C ASN A 1041 41.85 23.17 -35.90
N LEU A 1042 41.60 22.37 -34.86
CA LEU A 1042 41.59 20.92 -34.98
C LEU A 1042 40.56 20.38 -35.98
N ARG A 1043 39.50 21.13 -36.29
CA ARG A 1043 38.50 20.77 -37.31
C ARG A 1043 39.05 20.76 -38.74
N PHE A 1044 40.19 21.39 -38.98
CA PHE A 1044 40.87 21.37 -40.28
C PHE A 1044 41.62 20.05 -40.53
N GLY A 1045 41.85 19.26 -39.48
CA GLY A 1045 42.58 18.00 -39.52
C GLY A 1045 43.76 18.01 -38.55
N ARG A 1046 44.40 16.86 -38.36
CA ARG A 1046 45.65 16.78 -37.59
C ARG A 1046 46.82 17.20 -38.47
N LEU A 1047 47.68 18.06 -37.94
CA LEU A 1047 48.90 18.45 -38.61
C LEU A 1047 49.91 17.29 -38.56
N SER A 1048 50.33 16.80 -39.72
CA SER A 1048 51.32 15.72 -39.85
C SER A 1048 52.75 16.24 -40.03
N GLY A 1049 52.91 17.49 -40.48
CA GLY A 1049 54.21 18.13 -40.67
C GLY A 1049 54.09 19.61 -41.02
N PHE A 1050 55.20 20.33 -41.06
CA PHE A 1050 55.26 21.70 -41.58
C PHE A 1050 56.61 21.96 -42.26
N ASN A 1051 56.66 22.81 -43.29
CA ASN A 1051 57.88 23.15 -44.04
C ASN A 1051 58.74 21.92 -44.39
N ARG A 1052 58.10 20.80 -44.77
CA ARG A 1052 58.71 19.50 -45.11
C ARG A 1052 59.46 18.81 -43.95
N THR A 1053 59.25 19.22 -42.69
CA THR A 1053 59.73 18.49 -41.51
C THR A 1053 58.67 17.52 -40.98
N SER A 1054 59.09 16.30 -40.65
CA SER A 1054 58.25 15.24 -40.07
C SER A 1054 58.64 14.89 -38.62
N ASN A 1055 59.39 15.77 -37.94
CA ASN A 1055 59.78 15.56 -36.55
C ASN A 1055 58.58 15.73 -35.60
N LEU A 1056 58.15 14.63 -35.00
CA LEU A 1056 56.94 14.56 -34.18
C LEU A 1056 56.88 15.61 -33.04
N ASN A 1057 58.00 15.81 -32.32
CA ASN A 1057 58.04 16.75 -31.20
C ASN A 1057 57.90 18.20 -31.65
N ARG A 1058 58.52 18.55 -32.78
CA ARG A 1058 58.45 19.90 -33.34
C ARG A 1058 57.11 20.18 -34.00
N THR A 1059 56.54 19.19 -34.69
CA THR A 1059 55.18 19.29 -35.22
C THR A 1059 54.19 19.47 -34.07
N ALA A 1060 54.33 18.74 -32.95
CA ALA A 1060 53.48 18.93 -31.77
C ALA A 1060 53.64 20.34 -31.14
N GLU A 1061 54.86 20.89 -31.07
CA GLU A 1061 55.11 22.24 -30.57
C GLU A 1061 54.54 23.32 -31.50
N MET A 1062 54.64 23.14 -32.81
CA MET A 1062 54.02 24.01 -33.81
C MET A 1062 52.49 23.96 -33.73
N VAL A 1063 51.89 22.76 -33.63
CA VAL A 1063 50.44 22.60 -33.42
C VAL A 1063 49.99 23.31 -32.15
N LYS A 1064 50.69 23.09 -31.03
CA LYS A 1064 50.38 23.74 -29.76
C LYS A 1064 50.45 25.26 -29.89
N THR A 1065 51.44 25.79 -30.60
CA THR A 1065 51.58 27.22 -30.82
C THR A 1065 50.42 27.76 -31.65
N LEU A 1066 50.15 27.17 -32.81
CA LEU A 1066 49.11 27.67 -33.72
C LEU A 1066 47.68 27.54 -33.15
N LEU A 1067 47.40 26.54 -32.31
CA LEU A 1067 46.11 26.40 -31.62
C LEU A 1067 45.86 27.51 -30.58
N ASN A 1068 46.92 28.09 -30.02
CA ASN A 1068 46.82 29.08 -28.94
C ASN A 1068 47.05 30.52 -29.41
N VAL A 1069 47.39 30.74 -30.68
CA VAL A 1069 47.51 32.09 -31.25
C VAL A 1069 46.18 32.52 -31.83
N GLY A 1070 45.49 33.39 -31.08
CA GLY A 1070 44.27 34.06 -31.52
C GLY A 1070 44.52 35.24 -32.45
N PHE A 1071 43.52 35.58 -33.26
CA PHE A 1071 43.51 36.81 -34.06
C PHE A 1071 43.19 38.03 -33.19
N VAL A 1072 43.89 39.13 -33.43
CA VAL A 1072 43.63 40.43 -32.81
C VAL A 1072 42.52 41.17 -33.57
N SER A 1073 42.56 41.11 -34.90
CA SER A 1073 41.56 41.67 -35.80
C SER A 1073 41.59 40.93 -37.15
N ALA A 1074 40.53 41.05 -37.96
CA ALA A 1074 40.47 40.48 -39.31
C ALA A 1074 39.80 41.44 -40.29
N ALA A 1075 40.44 41.71 -41.43
CA ALA A 1075 39.93 42.65 -42.43
C ALA A 1075 40.13 42.17 -43.87
N GLU A 1076 39.23 42.58 -44.77
CA GLU A 1076 39.38 42.39 -46.22
C GLU A 1076 40.28 43.49 -46.83
N GLY A 1077 41.17 43.10 -47.72
CA GLY A 1077 42.09 44.03 -48.41
C GLY A 1077 43.56 43.73 -48.16
N LYS A 1078 44.44 44.24 -49.03
CA LYS A 1078 45.87 43.90 -49.09
C LYS A 1078 46.67 44.79 -48.12
N PRO A 1079 47.25 44.28 -47.01
CA PRO A 1079 48.10 45.07 -46.16
C PRO A 1079 49.43 45.37 -46.88
N GLU A 1080 49.87 46.64 -46.88
CA GLU A 1080 51.20 47.02 -47.34
C GLU A 1080 52.24 46.55 -46.32
N GLY A 1081 52.86 45.41 -46.59
CA GLY A 1081 53.89 44.84 -45.72
C GLY A 1081 54.76 43.84 -46.49
N GLU A 1082 56.01 43.67 -46.04
CA GLU A 1082 56.92 42.68 -46.60
C GLU A 1082 56.62 41.30 -46.00
N LYS A 1083 56.76 40.25 -46.82
CA LYS A 1083 56.58 38.87 -46.38
C LYS A 1083 57.78 38.45 -45.54
N VAL A 1084 57.56 38.17 -44.25
CA VAL A 1084 58.60 37.86 -43.27
C VAL A 1084 58.74 36.36 -42.96
N LEU A 1085 57.65 35.60 -43.08
CA LEU A 1085 57.63 34.15 -42.88
C LEU A 1085 56.57 33.51 -43.79
N SER A 1086 56.84 32.29 -44.25
CA SER A 1086 55.89 31.43 -44.96
C SER A 1086 55.94 30.06 -44.32
N LEU A 1087 54.77 29.52 -44.02
CA LEU A 1087 54.60 28.26 -43.31
C LEU A 1087 53.74 27.34 -44.20
N GLU A 1088 54.30 26.24 -44.67
CA GLU A 1088 53.58 25.22 -45.42
C GLU A 1088 53.19 24.10 -44.45
N LEU A 1089 51.91 23.97 -44.13
CA LEU A 1089 51.36 22.99 -43.21
C LEU A 1089 50.91 21.74 -43.96
N GLU A 1090 51.38 20.58 -43.54
CA GLU A 1090 50.93 19.28 -44.04
C GLU A 1090 49.90 18.69 -43.08
N VAL A 1091 48.73 18.34 -43.61
CA VAL A 1091 47.58 17.84 -42.84
C VAL A 1091 47.29 16.40 -43.27
N GLU A 1092 46.82 15.57 -42.34
CA GLU A 1092 46.38 14.20 -42.64
C GLU A 1092 45.45 14.17 -43.88
N GLY A 1093 45.71 13.23 -44.80
CA GLY A 1093 45.01 13.14 -46.09
C GLY A 1093 45.72 13.84 -47.26
N SER A 1094 47.02 14.12 -47.15
CA SER A 1094 47.87 14.74 -48.20
C SER A 1094 47.48 16.17 -48.59
N ARG A 1095 46.80 16.90 -47.71
CA ARG A 1095 46.40 18.30 -47.90
C ARG A 1095 47.52 19.24 -47.46
N GLN A 1096 47.69 20.36 -48.16
CA GLN A 1096 48.75 21.34 -47.87
C GLN A 1096 48.19 22.75 -47.77
N ILE A 1097 48.34 23.37 -46.60
CA ILE A 1097 47.83 24.73 -46.31
C ILE A 1097 49.02 25.68 -46.11
N GLY A 1098 49.10 26.73 -46.91
CA GLY A 1098 50.09 27.79 -46.74
C GLY A 1098 49.60 28.88 -45.79
N ILE A 1099 50.48 29.39 -44.93
CA ILE A 1099 50.25 30.62 -44.15
C ILE A 1099 51.42 31.58 -44.39
N ASP A 1100 51.12 32.72 -45.00
CA ASP A 1100 52.05 33.81 -45.22
C ASP A 1100 51.90 34.87 -44.14
N PHE A 1101 52.99 35.19 -43.45
CA PHE A 1101 53.05 36.29 -42.49
C PHE A 1101 53.67 37.52 -43.15
N LEU A 1102 52.92 38.62 -43.10
CA LEU A 1102 53.23 39.92 -43.69
C LEU A 1102 53.44 40.93 -42.55
N GLN A 1103 54.54 41.66 -42.55
CA GLN A 1103 54.85 42.64 -41.51
C GLN A 1103 54.87 44.06 -42.09
N ASN A 1104 54.13 44.97 -41.45
CA ASN A 1104 54.28 46.42 -41.58
C ASN A 1104 54.95 46.97 -40.30
N LYS A 1105 55.29 48.27 -40.24
CA LYS A 1105 56.05 48.88 -39.13
C LYS A 1105 55.45 48.63 -37.74
N GLU A 1106 54.13 48.45 -37.62
CA GLU A 1106 53.43 48.28 -36.33
C GLU A 1106 52.64 46.96 -36.17
N HIS A 1107 52.31 46.25 -37.25
CA HIS A 1107 51.39 45.09 -37.21
C HIS A 1107 51.88 43.91 -38.05
N ILE A 1108 51.48 42.69 -37.65
CA ILE A 1108 51.79 41.44 -38.35
C ILE A 1108 50.49 40.76 -38.74
N TYR A 1109 50.37 40.41 -40.01
CA TYR A 1109 49.18 39.80 -40.60
C TYR A 1109 49.48 38.41 -41.13
N ALA A 1110 48.63 37.43 -40.82
CA ALA A 1110 48.62 36.10 -41.39
C ALA A 1110 47.62 36.03 -42.55
N ARG A 1111 48.06 35.48 -43.68
CA ARG A 1111 47.24 35.23 -44.86
C ARG A 1111 47.31 33.76 -45.23
N TYR A 1112 46.17 33.11 -45.32
CA TYR A 1112 46.08 31.71 -45.72
C TYR A 1112 46.13 31.55 -47.24
N GLN A 1113 46.72 30.45 -47.68
CA GLN A 1113 46.77 30.01 -49.07
C GLN A 1113 46.33 28.54 -49.12
N PHE A 1114 45.32 28.26 -49.93
CA PHE A 1114 44.76 26.92 -50.08
C PHE A 1114 45.01 26.42 -51.50
N ARG A 1115 45.06 25.09 -51.68
CA ARG A 1115 45.14 24.49 -53.02
C ARG A 1115 43.74 24.22 -53.57
N PRO A 1116 43.55 24.19 -54.90
CA PRO A 1116 42.24 23.93 -55.52
C PRO A 1116 41.61 22.59 -55.14
N GLU A 1117 42.42 21.64 -54.66
CA GLU A 1117 42.01 20.28 -54.29
C GLU A 1117 41.40 20.21 -52.86
N ASP A 1118 41.44 21.29 -52.08
CA ASP A 1118 41.04 21.34 -50.66
C ASP A 1118 39.58 21.80 -50.40
N GLU A 1119 38.71 21.82 -51.43
CA GLU A 1119 37.38 22.46 -51.38
C GLU A 1119 36.27 21.72 -50.61
N SER A 1120 36.54 20.60 -49.93
CA SER A 1120 35.51 19.80 -49.23
C SER A 1120 35.57 19.88 -47.70
N GLY A 1121 34.40 19.86 -47.05
CA GLY A 1121 34.26 19.88 -45.58
C GLY A 1121 34.51 21.26 -44.93
N TYR A 1122 34.83 21.27 -43.63
CA TYR A 1122 35.06 22.50 -42.84
C TYR A 1122 36.22 23.35 -43.38
N LEU A 1123 37.28 22.69 -43.88
CA LEU A 1123 38.43 23.36 -44.46
C LEU A 1123 38.05 24.12 -45.73
N GLY A 1124 37.27 23.51 -46.62
CA GLY A 1124 36.76 24.18 -47.83
C GLY A 1124 35.83 25.35 -47.50
N PHE A 1125 34.99 25.24 -46.46
CA PHE A 1125 34.18 26.37 -46.00
C PHE A 1125 35.03 27.51 -45.45
N PHE A 1126 36.00 27.22 -44.58
CA PHE A 1126 36.93 28.22 -44.05
C PHE A 1126 37.75 28.88 -45.18
N ALA A 1127 38.26 28.09 -46.13
CA ALA A 1127 39.08 28.58 -47.24
C ALA A 1127 38.37 29.65 -48.09
N ARG A 1128 37.09 29.42 -48.44
CA ARG A 1128 36.30 30.36 -49.25
C ARG A 1128 36.15 31.75 -48.63
N THR A 1129 36.19 31.84 -47.30
CA THR A 1129 36.08 33.10 -46.57
C THR A 1129 37.45 33.65 -46.19
N ALA A 1130 38.36 32.80 -45.71
CA ALA A 1130 39.67 33.20 -45.20
C ALA A 1130 40.67 33.64 -46.28
N GLU A 1131 40.54 33.16 -47.52
CA GLU A 1131 41.47 33.51 -48.62
C GLU A 1131 41.43 35.01 -48.98
N LYS A 1132 40.30 35.69 -48.73
CA LYS A 1132 40.13 37.13 -49.00
C LYS A 1132 40.50 38.03 -47.82
N CYS A 1133 40.82 37.43 -46.68
CA CYS A 1133 41.02 38.10 -45.40
C CYS A 1133 42.48 38.07 -44.95
N HIS A 1134 42.88 39.09 -44.20
CA HIS A 1134 44.16 39.13 -43.50
C HIS A 1134 43.88 39.20 -42.00
N TYR A 1135 44.53 38.31 -41.27
CA TYR A 1135 44.31 38.13 -39.84
C TYR A 1135 45.47 38.72 -39.05
N GLU A 1136 45.22 39.77 -38.29
CA GLU A 1136 46.24 40.38 -37.44
C GLU A 1136 46.56 39.48 -36.26
N ILE A 1137 47.84 39.31 -35.96
CA ILE A 1137 48.32 38.61 -34.76
C ILE A 1137 49.26 39.50 -33.96
N SER A 1138 49.31 39.28 -32.65
CA SER A 1138 50.24 40.03 -31.80
C SER A 1138 51.70 39.70 -32.14
N LYS A 1139 52.58 40.68 -31.95
CA LYS A 1139 54.02 40.50 -32.17
C LYS A 1139 54.62 39.37 -31.33
N GLU A 1140 54.19 39.24 -30.08
CA GLU A 1140 54.61 38.15 -29.19
C GLU A 1140 54.21 36.77 -29.74
N ASN A 1141 53.00 36.66 -30.29
CA ASN A 1141 52.52 35.42 -30.89
C ASN A 1141 53.26 35.07 -32.18
N PHE A 1142 53.59 36.07 -33.00
CA PHE A 1142 54.44 35.87 -34.17
C PHE A 1142 55.85 35.41 -33.79
N GLU A 1143 56.48 36.02 -32.79
CA GLU A 1143 57.81 35.61 -32.30
C GLU A 1143 57.82 34.16 -31.82
N LYS A 1144 56.74 33.69 -31.17
CA LYS A 1144 56.58 32.28 -30.80
C LYS A 1144 56.55 31.36 -32.02
N ILE A 1145 55.82 31.74 -33.07
CA ILE A 1145 55.73 30.96 -34.31
C ILE A 1145 57.07 30.96 -35.06
N ASP A 1146 57.72 32.12 -35.18
CA ASP A 1146 59.01 32.26 -35.86
C ASP A 1146 60.11 31.50 -35.12
N ASN A 1147 60.12 31.48 -33.78
CA ASN A 1147 61.07 30.67 -33.00
C ASN A 1147 60.93 29.16 -33.28
N VAL A 1148 59.70 28.64 -33.35
CA VAL A 1148 59.48 27.22 -33.68
C VAL A 1148 59.83 26.94 -35.15
N ALA A 1149 59.50 27.85 -36.07
CA ALA A 1149 59.80 27.72 -37.50
C ALA A 1149 61.31 27.88 -37.83
N ALA A 1150 62.03 28.73 -37.11
CA ALA A 1150 63.46 28.99 -37.29
C ALA A 1150 64.34 27.78 -36.94
N THR A 1151 63.85 26.85 -36.12
CA THR A 1151 64.58 25.60 -35.84
C THR A 1151 64.61 24.62 -37.02
N VAL A 1152 63.84 24.90 -38.09
CA VAL A 1152 63.69 24.09 -39.31
C VAL A 1152 64.29 24.80 -40.54
N ARG A 1153 64.53 26.11 -40.47
CA ARG A 1153 65.36 26.87 -41.43
C ARG A 1153 66.84 26.52 -41.23
#